data_AF-A0A8S0QFF6-F1
#
_entry.id   AF-A0A8S0QFF6-F1
#
_cell.length_a   1.000
_cell.length_b   1.000
_cell.length_c   1.000
_cell.angle_alpha   90.00
_cell.angle_beta   90.00
_cell.angle_gamma   90.00
#
_symmetry.space_group_name_H-M   'P 1'
#
loop_
_entity.id
_entity.type
_entity.pdbx_description
1 polymer ?
#
loop_
_entity_poly.entity_id
_entity_poly.type
_entity_poly.pdbx_seq_one_letter_code
_entity_poly.pdbx_strand_id
1 'polypeptide(L)'
;MATIELTSIPLRQITSFLVLEEAPPIIFIAIGLDNGCIYCIQGDIARERIKRFKLQVDYAHSDKDQSPINGLGFRVDGQAFQLFAVTPNSVSLFNLQTQPPRGQTLDQIGSTASSVAMSDRSELIIGRSEAVYFYEVDGRGPCWAFEGEKKFIGWFRGYLLCVIADQRTGKNTFNIYDLKNHLIAYSLAVKEVSHMLCEWGNIVLIMADKSALFIVEKDMESKLDMLFKKNLYSVAINLVQSQQADAAATAEVLRKYGDHLYSKQNYDEAMSQYIHTIGYLEPSFVIQKFLDAQRIYNLTNYLEKLHEKGLASKDHTTLLLNCYTKLKDVTKLNVFIKSEEQVGEHKFDVETAIRACRAANYHEQAMYVAKKAGKHEWYLKILLEDLAMYDEALQYINSLEPSQAGVTVKEYGKLLIEHKPRETIEILISLCTEEGDLVKKGASNSNFLTMLPSPVDFLNIFVHHPQSLMEFLERYTNKVKDSPAQVEIHNTLLELYLSRDLNFPSLSQNSINENGDLRTDQLSSTATMSESNGKIILDRNDVNEEKDWQERQRKGLLLLKSAWPSEQEQPLYDVDLAIILCEMNAFKEGLLYLYEKLKLYKEVIACYMQSHDHEGLIACCKRLGDSGKGGDPSLWSDLLNYFGELGEDCSREVKEILMYIERDDILPPIIVLQTLSRNPCLSLSVIKDYIARKLEQESKLIEEDRRAIEKYQVWVLYFKHIVII
;
A
#
# COMPACT_ATOMS: atom_id res chain seq x y z
N MET A 1 80.71 5.95 26.54
CA MET A 1 80.34 4.58 26.93
C MET A 1 80.72 4.42 28.39
N ALA A 2 79.75 4.31 29.29
CA ALA A 2 80.03 3.90 30.67
C ALA A 2 80.39 2.42 30.63
N THR A 3 81.66 2.10 30.86
CA THR A 3 82.14 0.72 30.92
C THR A 3 81.73 0.14 32.27
N ILE A 4 80.81 -0.83 32.29
CA ILE A 4 80.51 -1.58 33.52
C ILE A 4 81.74 -2.47 33.77
N GLU A 5 82.57 -2.10 34.74
CA GLU A 5 83.64 -2.99 35.20
C GLU A 5 83.00 -4.23 35.86
N LEU A 6 83.02 -5.36 35.14
CA LEU A 6 82.56 -6.67 35.61
C LEU A 6 83.54 -7.30 36.62
N THR A 7 84.55 -6.56 37.09
CA THR A 7 85.62 -7.02 37.99
C THR A 7 85.12 -7.50 39.35
N SER A 8 83.88 -7.19 39.73
CA SER A 8 83.22 -7.68 40.94
C SER A 8 82.31 -8.90 40.74
N ILE A 9 82.21 -9.46 39.52
CA ILE A 9 81.49 -10.71 39.27
C ILE A 9 82.39 -11.87 39.74
N PRO A 10 81.87 -12.83 40.52
CA PRO A 10 82.65 -14.01 40.88
C PRO A 10 83.23 -14.69 39.62
N LEU A 11 84.44 -15.27 39.70
CA LEU A 11 85.14 -16.04 38.64
C LEU A 11 84.36 -17.31 38.23
N ARG A 12 83.13 -17.16 37.75
CA ARG A 12 82.16 -18.22 37.47
C ARG A 12 81.58 -18.04 36.09
N GLN A 13 81.17 -19.16 35.49
CA GLN A 13 80.62 -19.13 34.13
C GLN A 13 79.23 -18.49 34.15
N ILE A 14 79.02 -17.52 33.26
CA ILE A 14 77.70 -16.92 33.02
C ILE A 14 76.92 -17.89 32.14
N THR A 15 75.77 -18.35 32.62
CA THR A 15 74.92 -19.32 31.94
C THR A 15 73.67 -18.69 31.34
N SER A 16 73.22 -17.56 31.89
CA SER A 16 72.12 -16.78 31.35
C SER A 16 72.30 -15.29 31.65
N PHE A 17 71.71 -14.46 30.80
CA PHE A 17 71.83 -13.02 30.88
C PHE A 17 70.53 -12.39 30.41
N LEU A 18 70.00 -11.45 31.18
CA LEU A 18 68.77 -10.74 30.85
C LEU A 18 68.88 -9.27 31.25
N VAL A 19 68.40 -8.39 30.38
CA VAL A 19 68.34 -6.96 30.60
C VAL A 19 66.89 -6.50 30.45
N LEU A 20 66.45 -5.64 31.37
CA LEU A 20 65.19 -4.91 31.29
C LEU A 20 65.48 -3.42 31.46
N GLU A 21 64.87 -2.60 30.61
CA GLU A 21 64.96 -1.15 30.65
C GLU A 21 63.59 -0.55 31.02
N GLU A 22 63.52 0.22 32.11
CA GLU A 22 62.32 0.98 32.51
C GLU A 22 62.56 2.49 32.36
N ALA A 23 61.49 3.24 32.06
CA ALA A 23 61.53 4.72 32.00
C ALA A 23 61.52 5.33 33.42
N PRO A 24 62.25 6.42 33.77
CA PRO A 24 63.50 7.00 33.23
C PRO A 24 64.76 6.30 33.80
N PRO A 25 65.88 6.28 33.04
CA PRO A 25 66.61 5.06 32.69
C PRO A 25 67.10 4.30 33.94
N ILE A 26 66.24 3.43 34.47
CA ILE A 26 66.64 2.40 35.42
C ILE A 26 66.83 1.14 34.60
N ILE A 27 68.07 0.66 34.57
CA ILE A 27 68.42 -0.60 33.91
C ILE A 27 68.49 -1.68 34.99
N PHE A 28 67.86 -2.81 34.68
CA PHE A 28 67.93 -4.02 35.47
C PHE A 28 68.66 -5.08 34.68
N ILE A 29 69.75 -5.59 35.23
CA ILE A 29 70.56 -6.66 34.65
C ILE A 29 70.52 -7.83 35.62
N ALA A 30 70.07 -8.98 35.14
CA ALA A 30 70.15 -10.23 35.86
C ALA A 30 71.15 -11.17 35.15
N ILE A 31 72.16 -11.62 35.90
CA ILE A 31 73.22 -12.50 35.41
C ILE A 31 73.12 -13.82 36.16
N GLY A 32 72.72 -14.87 35.47
CA GLY A 32 72.65 -16.22 36.02
C GLY A 32 74.00 -16.92 35.92
N LEU A 33 74.38 -17.62 37.01
CA LEU A 33 75.66 -18.32 37.13
C LEU A 33 75.47 -19.84 37.16
N ASP A 34 76.57 -20.56 36.92
CA ASP A 34 76.67 -22.02 36.92
C ASP A 34 76.30 -22.71 38.25
N ASN A 35 76.24 -21.96 39.35
CA ASN A 35 76.03 -22.46 40.70
C ASN A 35 74.65 -22.12 41.29
N GLY A 36 73.73 -21.63 40.45
CA GLY A 36 72.38 -21.25 40.87
C GLY A 36 72.27 -19.90 41.58
N CYS A 37 73.37 -19.12 41.62
CA CYS A 37 73.32 -17.72 42.02
C CYS A 37 72.85 -16.85 40.84
N ILE A 38 72.10 -15.79 41.15
CA ILE A 38 71.76 -14.73 40.20
C ILE A 38 72.34 -13.42 40.74
N TYR A 39 73.21 -12.80 39.96
CA TYR A 39 73.77 -11.48 40.26
C TYR A 39 72.92 -10.41 39.60
N CYS A 40 72.31 -9.54 40.41
CA CYS A 40 71.41 -8.50 39.95
C CYS A 40 72.07 -7.11 40.08
N ILE A 41 71.93 -6.31 39.04
CA ILE A 41 72.36 -4.91 38.97
C ILE A 41 71.11 -4.09 38.65
N GLN A 42 70.76 -3.14 39.52
CA GLN A 42 69.59 -2.26 39.34
C GLN A 42 70.03 -0.82 39.50
N GLY A 43 69.69 0.05 38.55
CA GLY A 43 69.84 1.49 38.74
C GLY A 43 70.10 2.29 37.48
N ASP A 44 70.35 3.58 37.68
CA ASP A 44 70.75 4.48 36.60
C ASP A 44 72.26 4.36 36.37
N ILE A 45 72.62 3.68 35.28
CA ILE A 45 74.01 3.44 34.89
C ILE A 45 74.69 4.75 34.48
N ALA A 46 73.97 5.69 33.87
CA ALA A 46 74.51 6.96 33.40
C ALA A 46 74.84 7.90 34.58
N ARG A 47 74.10 7.79 35.69
CA ARG A 47 74.30 8.59 36.91
C ARG A 47 75.04 7.83 38.03
N GLU A 48 75.57 6.64 37.73
CA GLU A 48 76.27 5.76 38.69
C GLU A 48 75.47 5.39 39.96
N ARG A 49 74.13 5.48 39.91
CA ARG A 49 73.25 5.15 41.04
C ARG A 49 72.83 3.69 40.98
N ILE A 50 73.80 2.80 41.24
CA ILE A 50 73.65 1.36 41.02
C ILE A 50 73.58 0.58 42.34
N LYS A 51 72.53 -0.22 42.50
CA LYS A 51 72.37 -1.24 43.55
C LYS A 51 72.77 -2.61 43.00
N ARG A 52 73.61 -3.33 43.75
CA ARG A 52 74.04 -4.70 43.43
C ARG A 52 73.60 -5.64 44.54
N PHE A 53 72.97 -6.75 44.18
CA PHE A 53 72.55 -7.77 45.13
C PHE A 53 72.56 -9.16 44.48
N LYS A 54 72.54 -10.19 45.33
CA LYS A 54 72.54 -11.59 44.88
C LYS A 54 71.24 -12.25 45.28
N LEU A 55 70.72 -13.09 44.41
CA LEU A 55 69.62 -14.02 44.69
C LEU A 55 70.18 -15.44 44.62
N GLN A 56 69.64 -16.30 45.47
CA GLN A 56 69.99 -17.72 45.51
C GLN A 56 68.71 -18.52 45.27
N VAL A 57 68.75 -19.46 44.34
CA VAL A 57 67.68 -20.44 44.17
C VAL A 57 67.79 -21.46 45.30
N ASP A 58 66.70 -21.63 46.05
CA ASP A 58 66.60 -22.59 47.16
C ASP A 58 66.44 -24.02 46.61
N TYR A 59 67.31 -24.93 47.05
CA TYR A 59 67.24 -26.34 46.70
C TYR A 59 66.54 -27.12 47.81
N ALA A 60 65.55 -27.92 47.45
CA ALA A 60 64.81 -28.73 48.42
C ALA A 60 65.68 -29.86 49.03
N HIS A 61 66.76 -30.32 48.37
CA HIS A 61 67.55 -31.48 48.79
C HIS A 61 69.07 -31.21 48.67
N SER A 62 69.73 -31.04 49.82
CA SER A 62 71.20 -31.03 50.08
C SER A 62 72.08 -30.03 49.31
N ASP A 63 73.01 -29.39 50.04
CA ASP A 63 74.00 -28.37 49.61
C ASP A 63 74.96 -28.77 48.46
N LYS A 64 74.78 -29.91 47.77
CA LYS A 64 75.72 -30.42 46.76
C LYS A 64 75.28 -30.32 45.31
N ASP A 65 74.01 -30.03 45.02
CA ASP A 65 73.48 -29.95 43.64
C ASP A 65 73.14 -28.51 43.24
N GLN A 66 74.10 -27.59 43.38
CA GLN A 66 74.02 -26.28 42.77
C GLN A 66 73.99 -26.43 41.25
N SER A 67 72.83 -26.12 40.65
CA SER A 67 72.56 -26.28 39.24
C SER A 67 72.63 -24.94 38.50
N PRO A 68 73.03 -24.90 37.22
CA PRO A 68 73.15 -23.66 36.46
C PRO A 68 71.80 -22.96 36.27
N ILE A 69 71.81 -21.63 36.23
CA ILE A 69 70.64 -20.84 35.83
C ILE A 69 70.54 -20.84 34.30
N ASN A 70 69.63 -21.63 33.75
CA ASN A 70 69.47 -21.84 32.31
C ASN A 70 68.53 -20.83 31.64
N GLY A 71 67.69 -20.15 32.42
CA GLY A 71 66.78 -19.12 31.92
C GLY A 71 66.39 -18.12 32.99
N LEU A 72 66.12 -16.90 32.54
CA LEU A 72 65.69 -15.78 33.36
C LEU A 72 64.54 -15.07 32.63
N GLY A 73 63.61 -14.50 33.39
CA GLY A 73 62.49 -13.73 32.84
C GLY A 73 61.99 -12.67 33.79
N PHE A 74 62.02 -11.40 33.40
CA PHE A 74 61.45 -10.33 34.20
C PHE A 74 59.94 -10.25 33.97
N ARG A 75 59.19 -10.08 35.05
CA ARG A 75 57.76 -9.72 35.03
C ARG A 75 57.60 -8.36 35.68
N VAL A 76 56.97 -7.44 34.94
CA VAL A 76 56.57 -6.11 35.41
C VAL A 76 55.06 -6.00 35.22
N ASP A 77 54.32 -5.88 36.32
CA ASP A 77 52.86 -5.81 36.29
C ASP A 77 52.38 -4.74 37.28
N GLY A 78 52.21 -3.51 36.78
CA GLY A 78 51.89 -2.34 37.59
C GLY A 78 52.95 -2.06 38.64
N GLN A 79 52.60 -2.26 39.92
CA GLN A 79 53.53 -2.17 41.03
C GLN A 79 54.15 -3.51 41.41
N ALA A 80 54.07 -4.59 40.62
CA ALA A 80 54.76 -5.85 40.91
C ALA A 80 56.01 -5.98 40.04
N PHE A 81 57.17 -6.21 40.67
CA PHE A 81 58.44 -6.41 39.98
C PHE A 81 59.09 -7.71 40.43
N GLN A 82 59.14 -8.68 39.52
CA GLN A 82 59.50 -10.06 39.84
C GLN A 82 60.46 -10.63 38.80
N LEU A 83 61.27 -11.60 39.23
CA LEU A 83 62.22 -12.31 38.38
C LEU A 83 61.97 -13.81 38.47
N PHE A 84 61.63 -14.41 37.34
CA PHE A 84 61.65 -15.85 37.15
C PHE A 84 63.07 -16.33 36.93
N ALA A 85 63.39 -17.47 37.53
CA ALA A 85 64.65 -18.18 37.37
C ALA A 85 64.39 -19.66 37.10
N VAL A 86 65.06 -20.20 36.09
CA VAL A 86 64.92 -21.59 35.67
C VAL A 86 66.26 -22.28 35.81
N THR A 87 66.28 -23.37 36.58
CA THR A 87 67.40 -24.33 36.63
C THR A 87 66.99 -25.61 35.89
N PRO A 88 67.86 -26.62 35.73
CA PRO A 88 67.44 -27.96 35.34
C PRO A 88 66.33 -28.57 36.22
N ASN A 89 66.35 -28.24 37.51
CA ASN A 89 65.60 -28.95 38.55
C ASN A 89 64.51 -28.10 39.22
N SER A 90 64.36 -26.82 38.86
CA SER A 90 63.38 -25.95 39.50
C SER A 90 63.02 -24.74 38.65
N VAL A 91 61.81 -24.24 38.90
CA VAL A 91 61.35 -22.92 38.47
C VAL A 91 61.07 -22.11 39.73
N SER A 92 61.75 -20.99 39.88
CA SER A 92 61.63 -20.13 41.05
C SER A 92 61.24 -18.71 40.64
N LEU A 93 60.50 -18.04 41.50
CA LEU A 93 60.06 -16.66 41.33
C LEU A 93 60.57 -15.83 42.51
N PHE A 94 61.26 -14.74 42.21
CA PHE A 94 61.74 -13.79 43.19
C PHE A 94 60.92 -12.51 43.12
N ASN A 95 60.35 -12.10 44.25
CA ASN A 95 59.79 -10.76 44.38
C ASN A 95 60.93 -9.77 44.70
N LEU A 96 61.21 -8.87 43.77
CA LEU A 96 62.35 -7.94 43.86
C LEU A 96 62.02 -6.65 44.63
N GLN A 97 60.77 -6.48 45.04
CA GLN A 97 60.32 -5.28 45.76
C GLN A 97 60.40 -5.43 47.26
N THR A 98 60.33 -6.66 47.77
CA THR A 98 60.58 -6.93 49.18
C THR A 98 62.06 -6.75 49.48
N GLN A 99 62.39 -6.19 50.65
CA GLN A 99 63.77 -6.12 51.13
C GLN A 99 63.89 -6.93 52.43
N PRO A 100 64.57 -8.10 52.43
CA PRO A 100 65.26 -8.73 51.29
C PRO A 100 64.29 -9.31 50.23
N PRO A 101 64.75 -9.51 48.98
CA PRO A 101 63.96 -10.17 47.95
C PRO A 101 63.52 -11.57 48.40
N ARG A 102 62.23 -11.89 48.26
CA ARG A 102 61.68 -13.18 48.70
C ARG A 102 61.54 -14.12 47.50
N GLY A 103 62.16 -15.30 47.60
CA GLY A 103 62.00 -16.39 46.62
C GLY A 103 60.86 -17.33 46.97
N GLN A 104 60.23 -17.89 45.93
CA GLN A 104 59.30 -19.01 46.02
C GLN A 104 59.58 -19.99 44.88
N THR A 105 59.59 -21.29 45.17
CA THR A 105 59.67 -22.33 44.15
C THR A 105 58.28 -22.62 43.60
N LEU A 106 58.10 -22.44 42.30
CA LEU A 106 56.85 -22.66 41.57
C LEU A 106 56.74 -24.10 41.05
N ASP A 107 57.87 -24.73 40.71
CA ASP A 107 57.93 -26.10 40.23
C ASP A 107 59.28 -26.74 40.58
N GLN A 108 59.29 -28.05 40.82
CA GLN A 108 60.49 -28.86 41.12
C GLN A 108 61.02 -29.58 39.86
N ILE A 109 60.58 -29.12 38.69
CA ILE A 109 61.09 -29.56 37.40
C ILE A 109 61.37 -28.29 36.60
N GLY A 110 62.56 -28.16 36.05
CA GLY A 110 62.96 -26.97 35.29
C GLY A 110 63.20 -27.27 33.82
N SER A 111 64.29 -26.77 33.24
CA SER A 111 64.73 -27.12 31.88
C SER A 111 66.25 -27.11 31.76
N THR A 112 66.78 -28.09 31.05
CA THR A 112 68.22 -28.24 30.78
C THR A 112 68.69 -27.40 29.59
N ALA A 113 67.78 -27.02 28.70
CA ALA A 113 68.06 -26.18 27.53
C ALA A 113 67.76 -24.70 27.85
N SER A 114 68.41 -23.77 27.13
CA SER A 114 68.11 -22.32 27.16
C SER A 114 66.80 -21.99 26.42
N SER A 115 65.79 -22.85 26.54
CA SER A 115 64.48 -22.75 25.89
C SER A 115 63.49 -22.04 26.79
N VAL A 116 63.81 -20.80 27.15
CA VAL A 116 63.00 -19.96 28.04
C VAL A 116 62.68 -18.64 27.37
N ALA A 117 61.43 -18.19 27.48
CA ALA A 117 60.96 -16.92 26.96
C ALA A 117 59.89 -16.30 27.89
N MET A 118 59.55 -15.03 27.67
CA MET A 118 58.43 -14.35 28.32
C MET A 118 57.32 -14.07 27.30
N SER A 119 56.06 -14.27 27.67
CA SER A 119 54.90 -13.88 26.86
C SER A 119 54.58 -12.39 26.98
N ASP A 120 53.78 -11.84 26.06
CA ASP A 120 53.27 -10.46 26.15
C ASP A 120 52.38 -10.24 27.40
N ARG A 121 51.92 -11.32 28.03
CA ARG A 121 51.16 -11.32 29.29
C ARG A 121 52.04 -11.46 30.53
N SER A 122 53.36 -11.37 30.37
CA SER A 122 54.34 -11.59 31.44
C SER A 122 54.28 -12.98 32.08
N GLU A 123 53.90 -14.00 31.30
CA GLU A 123 54.01 -15.41 31.70
C GLU A 123 55.38 -15.95 31.27
N LEU A 124 56.00 -16.76 32.12
CA LEU A 124 57.25 -17.45 31.78
C LEU A 124 56.94 -18.70 30.96
N ILE A 125 57.60 -18.87 29.83
CA ILE A 125 57.45 -19.99 28.91
C ILE A 125 58.69 -20.87 28.99
N ILE A 126 58.51 -22.16 29.26
CA ILE A 126 59.59 -23.14 29.36
C ILE A 126 59.37 -24.28 28.37
N GLY A 127 60.39 -24.55 27.55
CA GLY A 127 60.43 -25.68 26.64
C GLY A 127 61.04 -26.91 27.28
N ARG A 128 60.30 -28.01 27.26
CA ARG A 128 60.81 -29.35 27.53
C ARG A 128 60.59 -30.26 26.32
N SER A 129 61.18 -31.44 26.33
CA SER A 129 61.12 -32.39 25.21
C SER A 129 59.70 -32.85 24.87
N GLU A 130 58.80 -32.88 25.85
CA GLU A 130 57.42 -33.33 25.70
C GLU A 130 56.41 -32.20 25.45
N ALA A 131 56.68 -31.01 25.99
CA ALA A 131 55.72 -29.92 25.98
C ALA A 131 56.36 -28.55 26.25
N VAL A 132 55.59 -27.51 25.96
CA VAL A 132 55.86 -26.14 26.35
C VAL A 132 54.93 -25.77 27.51
N TYR A 133 55.50 -25.27 28.60
CA TYR A 133 54.81 -24.94 29.84
C TYR A 133 54.79 -23.44 30.06
N PHE A 134 53.64 -22.92 30.49
CA PHE A 134 53.46 -21.53 30.91
C PHE A 134 53.45 -21.47 32.44
N TYR A 135 54.08 -20.45 33.00
CA TYR A 135 54.15 -20.21 34.44
C TYR A 135 53.70 -18.79 34.75
N GLU A 136 52.83 -18.71 35.74
CA GLU A 136 52.33 -17.47 36.34
C GLU A 136 52.91 -17.31 37.75
N VAL A 137 52.49 -16.26 38.46
CA VAL A 137 52.90 -16.02 39.85
C VAL A 137 52.45 -17.13 40.81
N ASP A 138 51.31 -17.75 40.54
CA ASP A 138 50.70 -18.75 41.41
C ASP A 138 51.22 -20.17 41.12
N GLY A 139 52.01 -20.35 40.05
CA GLY A 139 52.60 -21.63 39.68
C GLY A 139 52.45 -21.99 38.21
N ARG A 140 52.37 -23.29 37.95
CA ARG A 140 52.27 -23.85 36.58
C ARG A 140 50.88 -23.60 35.99
N GLY A 141 50.85 -22.89 34.87
CA GLY A 141 49.67 -22.62 34.06
C GLY A 141 49.49 -23.66 32.93
N PRO A 142 48.89 -23.26 31.79
CA PRO A 142 48.58 -24.17 30.70
C PRO A 142 49.86 -24.76 30.06
N CYS A 143 49.71 -25.93 29.44
CA CYS A 143 50.80 -26.58 28.73
C CYS A 143 50.36 -27.13 27.38
N TRP A 144 51.28 -27.12 26.43
CA TRP A 144 51.03 -27.52 25.05
C TRP A 144 52.00 -28.64 24.66
N ALA A 145 51.46 -29.80 24.32
CA ALA A 145 52.25 -30.95 23.93
C ALA A 145 52.85 -30.73 22.54
N PHE A 146 54.16 -30.88 22.43
CA PHE A 146 54.90 -30.77 21.18
C PHE A 146 55.98 -31.84 21.21
N GLU A 147 56.04 -32.70 20.21
CA GLU A 147 57.09 -33.72 20.13
C GLU A 147 58.45 -33.09 19.76
N GLY A 148 59.54 -33.76 20.14
CA GLY A 148 60.91 -33.37 19.82
C GLY A 148 61.56 -32.41 20.82
N GLU A 149 62.88 -32.33 20.77
CA GLU A 149 63.65 -31.52 21.71
C GLU A 149 63.53 -30.02 21.35
N LYS A 150 63.10 -29.20 22.31
CA LYS A 150 62.98 -27.74 22.12
C LYS A 150 64.34 -27.12 22.35
N LYS A 151 65.00 -26.70 21.27
CA LYS A 151 66.32 -26.04 21.33
C LYS A 151 66.22 -24.55 21.63
N PHE A 152 65.22 -23.88 21.06
CA PHE A 152 64.93 -22.48 21.33
C PHE A 152 63.44 -22.26 21.41
N ILE A 153 63.03 -21.38 22.32
CA ILE A 153 61.68 -20.86 22.44
C ILE A 153 61.71 -19.35 22.46
N GLY A 154 60.71 -18.75 21.84
CA GLY A 154 60.51 -17.32 21.82
C GLY A 154 59.04 -16.97 21.77
N TRP A 155 58.76 -15.71 22.00
CA TRP A 155 57.44 -15.13 21.86
C TRP A 155 57.53 -13.92 20.95
N PHE A 156 56.57 -13.78 20.05
CA PHE A 156 56.52 -12.63 19.15
C PHE A 156 55.07 -12.31 18.81
N ARG A 157 54.56 -11.16 19.29
CA ARG A 157 53.23 -10.63 18.96
C ARG A 157 52.09 -11.65 19.09
N GLY A 158 52.09 -12.41 20.19
CA GLY A 158 51.09 -13.45 20.44
C GLY A 158 51.38 -14.82 19.80
N TYR A 159 52.47 -14.96 19.03
CA TYR A 159 52.91 -16.24 18.47
C TYR A 159 53.97 -16.90 19.35
N LEU A 160 53.83 -18.21 19.54
CA LEU A 160 54.87 -19.04 20.13
C LEU A 160 55.86 -19.48 19.05
N LEU A 161 57.13 -19.17 19.24
CA LEU A 161 58.22 -19.54 18.35
C LEU A 161 58.95 -20.75 18.92
N CYS A 162 59.20 -21.76 18.11
CA CYS A 162 59.92 -22.97 18.55
C CYS A 162 60.89 -23.45 17.48
N VAL A 163 62.15 -23.65 17.87
CA VAL A 163 63.09 -24.48 17.11
C VAL A 163 63.10 -25.87 17.73
N ILE A 164 62.54 -26.84 17.01
CA ILE A 164 62.39 -28.22 17.45
C ILE A 164 63.36 -29.10 16.68
N ALA A 165 64.20 -29.83 17.42
CA ALA A 165 65.04 -30.87 16.87
C ALA A 165 64.31 -32.22 16.93
N ASP A 166 64.14 -32.85 15.77
CA ASP A 166 63.62 -34.20 15.70
C ASP A 166 64.70 -35.20 16.15
N GLN A 167 64.43 -35.91 17.24
CA GLN A 167 65.36 -36.90 17.82
C GLN A 167 65.64 -38.08 16.88
N ARG A 168 64.74 -38.38 15.93
CA ARG A 168 64.90 -39.51 15.00
C ARG A 168 65.75 -39.15 13.79
N THR A 169 65.59 -37.94 13.27
CA THR A 169 66.23 -37.51 12.01
C THR A 169 67.36 -36.52 12.21
N GLY A 170 67.50 -35.94 13.41
CA GLY A 170 68.46 -34.88 13.72
C GLY A 170 68.18 -33.56 13.00
N LYS A 171 67.04 -33.44 12.29
CA LYS A 171 66.66 -32.23 11.56
C LYS A 171 66.03 -31.21 12.51
N ASN A 172 66.41 -29.95 12.34
CA ASN A 172 65.77 -28.85 13.07
C ASN A 172 64.65 -28.26 12.22
N THR A 173 63.51 -28.01 12.85
CA THR A 173 62.39 -27.30 12.25
C THR A 173 62.08 -26.08 13.10
N PHE A 174 61.92 -24.94 12.44
CA PHE A 174 61.43 -23.73 13.05
C PHE A 174 59.93 -23.62 12.78
N ASN A 175 59.14 -23.52 13.85
CA ASN A 175 57.70 -23.45 13.82
C ASN A 175 57.22 -22.18 14.53
N ILE A 176 56.24 -21.51 13.91
CA ILE A 176 55.48 -20.41 14.49
C ILE A 176 54.07 -20.92 14.77
N TYR A 177 53.68 -20.94 16.04
CA TYR A 177 52.39 -21.42 16.49
C TYR A 177 51.48 -20.28 16.91
N ASP A 178 50.27 -20.27 16.35
CA ASP A 178 49.14 -19.51 16.86
C ASP A 178 48.36 -20.40 17.82
N LEU A 179 48.63 -20.24 19.12
CA LEU A 179 47.99 -21.03 20.16
C LEU A 179 46.50 -20.71 20.30
N LYS A 180 46.07 -19.49 19.98
CA LYS A 180 44.66 -19.09 20.08
C LYS A 180 43.80 -19.75 19.00
N ASN A 181 44.34 -19.81 17.77
CA ASN A 181 43.65 -20.41 16.63
C ASN A 181 44.04 -21.88 16.38
N HIS A 182 44.84 -22.49 17.26
CA HIS A 182 45.36 -23.85 17.13
C HIS A 182 46.01 -24.12 15.75
N LEU A 183 46.75 -23.14 15.22
CA LEU A 183 47.30 -23.18 13.86
C LEU A 183 48.84 -23.12 13.88
N ILE A 184 49.48 -23.89 13.00
CA ILE A 184 50.89 -23.67 12.64
C ILE A 184 50.93 -22.59 11.57
N ALA A 185 51.23 -21.36 11.98
CA ALA A 185 51.25 -20.19 11.10
C ALA A 185 52.39 -20.29 10.07
N TYR A 186 53.54 -20.85 10.47
CA TYR A 186 54.68 -21.06 9.60
C TYR A 186 55.53 -22.25 10.07
N SER A 187 56.07 -23.02 9.13
CA SER A 187 56.99 -24.12 9.41
C SER A 187 58.08 -24.17 8.34
N LEU A 188 59.34 -24.23 8.77
CA LEU A 188 60.51 -24.27 7.90
C LEU A 188 61.58 -25.19 8.46
N ALA A 189 62.12 -26.08 7.63
CA ALA A 189 63.33 -26.83 7.98
C ALA A 189 64.54 -25.89 8.00
N VAL A 190 65.25 -25.85 9.13
CA VAL A 190 66.39 -24.96 9.34
C VAL A 190 67.65 -25.77 9.67
N LYS A 191 68.81 -25.14 9.47
CA LYS A 191 70.09 -25.68 9.94
C LYS A 191 70.18 -25.57 11.47
N GLU A 192 71.36 -25.83 12.02
CA GLU A 192 71.61 -25.57 13.43
C GLU A 192 71.52 -24.06 13.73
N VAL A 193 70.57 -23.70 14.58
CA VAL A 193 70.34 -22.33 15.04
C VAL A 193 71.25 -22.08 16.24
N SER A 194 71.99 -20.96 16.23
CA SER A 194 72.78 -20.50 17.37
C SER A 194 72.03 -19.49 18.23
N HIS A 195 71.26 -18.59 17.61
CA HIS A 195 70.47 -17.58 18.31
C HIS A 195 69.14 -17.32 17.60
N MET A 196 68.10 -17.04 18.39
CA MET A 196 66.80 -16.54 17.92
C MET A 196 66.54 -15.19 18.58
N LEU A 197 66.30 -14.16 17.77
CA LEU A 197 66.11 -12.79 18.21
C LEU A 197 64.79 -12.25 17.67
N CYS A 198 64.10 -11.44 18.48
CA CYS A 198 62.85 -10.79 18.12
C CYS A 198 63.06 -9.27 18.12
N GLU A 199 63.82 -8.76 17.16
CA GLU A 199 64.27 -7.35 17.13
C GLU A 199 63.77 -6.62 15.89
N TRP A 200 63.60 -5.30 16.02
CA TRP A 200 63.14 -4.40 14.94
C TRP A 200 61.81 -4.83 14.30
N GLY A 201 60.95 -5.49 15.07
CA GLY A 201 59.67 -6.00 14.59
C GLY A 201 59.78 -7.21 13.66
N ASN A 202 60.92 -7.93 13.67
CA ASN A 202 61.14 -9.13 12.87
C ASN A 202 61.65 -10.29 13.74
N ILE A 203 61.46 -11.51 13.24
CA ILE A 203 62.07 -12.70 13.83
C ILE A 203 63.34 -13.00 13.05
N VAL A 204 64.47 -13.06 13.76
CA VAL A 204 65.80 -13.30 13.19
C VAL A 204 66.37 -14.59 13.76
N LEU A 205 66.67 -15.55 12.88
CA LEU A 205 67.39 -16.77 13.23
C LEU A 205 68.83 -16.66 12.75
N ILE A 206 69.79 -16.73 13.67
CA ILE A 206 71.21 -16.81 13.36
C ILE A 206 71.60 -18.29 13.40
N MET A 207 72.18 -18.78 12.31
CA MET A 207 72.62 -20.16 12.17
C MET A 207 74.07 -20.32 12.62
N ALA A 208 74.46 -21.54 12.97
CA ALA A 208 75.83 -21.89 13.37
C ALA A 208 76.87 -21.62 12.25
N ASP A 209 76.44 -21.66 10.98
CA ASP A 209 77.28 -21.31 9.82
C ASP A 209 77.39 -19.79 9.57
N LYS A 210 76.90 -18.97 10.52
CA LYS A 210 76.87 -17.50 10.47
C LYS A 210 75.92 -16.92 9.42
N SER A 211 75.09 -17.74 8.77
CA SER A 211 73.97 -17.23 7.97
C SER A 211 72.82 -16.77 8.87
N ALA A 212 72.00 -15.84 8.38
CA ALA A 212 70.83 -15.34 9.10
C ALA A 212 69.57 -15.42 8.24
N LEU A 213 68.45 -15.81 8.86
CA LEU A 213 67.13 -15.81 8.26
C LEU A 213 66.28 -14.71 8.90
N PHE A 214 65.73 -13.82 8.08
CA PHE A 214 64.81 -12.77 8.49
C PHE A 214 63.39 -13.18 8.11
N ILE A 215 62.52 -13.31 9.11
CA ILE A 215 61.12 -13.65 8.93
C ILE A 215 60.30 -12.41 9.26
N VAL A 216 59.58 -11.93 8.25
CA VAL A 216 58.75 -10.72 8.31
C VAL A 216 57.29 -11.13 8.28
N GLU A 217 56.51 -10.53 9.16
CA GLU A 217 55.07 -10.73 9.23
C GLU A 217 54.39 -10.08 8.01
N LYS A 218 53.53 -10.83 7.31
CA LYS A 218 52.74 -10.29 6.19
C LYS A 218 51.66 -9.32 6.68
N ASP A 219 51.26 -8.43 5.78
CA ASP A 219 50.12 -7.54 5.96
C ASP A 219 48.80 -8.31 6.10
N MET A 220 47.77 -7.62 6.61
CA MET A 220 46.48 -8.20 6.94
C MET A 220 45.71 -8.71 5.71
N GLU A 221 45.74 -7.97 4.60
CA GLU A 221 45.06 -8.36 3.35
C GLU A 221 45.64 -9.65 2.79
N SER A 222 46.97 -9.73 2.70
CA SER A 222 47.68 -10.95 2.29
C SER A 222 47.36 -12.15 3.18
N LYS A 223 47.24 -11.95 4.51
CA LYS A 223 46.87 -13.02 5.45
C LYS A 223 45.44 -13.50 5.19
N LEU A 224 44.49 -12.58 5.07
CA LEU A 224 43.09 -12.90 4.79
C LEU A 224 42.94 -13.66 3.47
N ASP A 225 43.60 -13.20 2.40
CA ASP A 225 43.57 -13.87 1.11
C ASP A 225 44.12 -15.31 1.16
N MET A 226 45.19 -15.54 1.93
CA MET A 226 45.71 -16.89 2.14
C MET A 226 44.72 -17.77 2.92
N LEU A 227 44.03 -17.22 3.93
CA LEU A 227 43.03 -17.93 4.71
C LEU A 227 41.79 -18.26 3.87
N PHE A 228 41.32 -17.32 3.05
CA PHE A 228 40.19 -17.53 2.13
C PHE A 228 40.50 -18.60 1.09
N LYS A 229 41.70 -18.60 0.49
CA LYS A 229 42.14 -19.66 -0.43
C LYS A 229 42.16 -21.05 0.21
N LYS A 230 42.41 -21.13 1.51
CA LYS A 230 42.41 -22.38 2.29
C LYS A 230 41.04 -22.70 2.93
N ASN A 231 40.02 -21.88 2.70
CA ASN A 231 38.70 -21.97 3.32
C ASN A 231 38.70 -21.92 4.86
N LEU A 232 39.69 -21.26 5.48
CA LEU A 232 39.83 -21.12 6.94
C LEU A 232 39.15 -19.83 7.44
N TYR A 233 37.84 -19.73 7.25
CA TYR A 233 37.07 -18.51 7.54
C TYR A 233 36.91 -18.22 9.04
N SER A 234 36.79 -19.24 9.88
CA SER A 234 36.72 -19.05 11.35
C SER A 234 37.98 -18.38 11.90
N VAL A 235 39.15 -18.82 11.41
CA VAL A 235 40.46 -18.21 11.74
C VAL A 235 40.54 -16.78 11.20
N ALA A 236 40.01 -16.53 10.00
CA ALA A 236 39.97 -15.18 9.44
C ALA A 236 39.13 -14.23 10.30
N ILE A 237 37.99 -14.67 10.81
CA ILE A 237 37.15 -13.87 11.73
C ILE A 237 37.90 -13.57 13.02
N ASN A 238 38.50 -14.59 13.65
CA ASN A 238 39.29 -14.40 14.87
C ASN A 238 40.46 -13.43 14.66
N LEU A 239 41.13 -13.51 13.51
CA LEU A 239 42.23 -12.63 13.16
C LEU A 239 41.76 -11.16 13.12
N VAL A 240 40.67 -10.88 12.39
CA VAL A 240 40.09 -9.53 12.25
C VAL A 240 39.62 -8.98 13.59
N GLN A 241 38.97 -9.80 14.42
CA GLN A 241 38.52 -9.42 15.76
C GLN A 241 39.69 -9.15 16.70
N SER A 242 40.74 -9.98 16.66
CA SER A 242 41.91 -9.84 17.54
C SER A 242 42.76 -8.61 17.24
N GLN A 243 42.81 -8.19 15.98
CA GLN A 243 43.58 -7.02 15.53
C GLN A 243 42.77 -5.72 15.53
N GLN A 244 41.55 -5.73 16.09
CA GLN A 244 40.63 -4.57 16.12
C GLN A 244 40.46 -3.92 14.74
N ALA A 245 40.33 -4.74 13.70
CA ALA A 245 40.08 -4.22 12.36
C ALA A 245 38.70 -3.53 12.29
N ASP A 246 38.55 -2.63 11.32
CA ASP A 246 37.32 -1.88 11.13
C ASP A 246 36.09 -2.80 10.96
N ALA A 247 34.94 -2.33 11.42
CA ALA A 247 33.70 -3.09 11.38
C ALA A 247 33.26 -3.40 9.94
N ALA A 248 33.58 -2.51 8.98
CA ALA A 248 33.38 -2.76 7.56
C ALA A 248 34.24 -3.92 7.02
N ALA A 249 35.53 -3.97 7.41
CA ALA A 249 36.41 -5.08 7.04
C ALA A 249 35.94 -6.41 7.66
N THR A 250 35.43 -6.36 8.89
CA THR A 250 34.80 -7.52 9.56
C THR A 250 33.56 -8.00 8.81
N ALA A 251 32.69 -7.08 8.41
CA ALA A 251 31.50 -7.41 7.64
C ALA A 251 31.84 -8.05 6.29
N GLU A 252 32.91 -7.62 5.62
CA GLU A 252 33.37 -8.20 4.36
C GLU A 252 33.88 -9.65 4.52
N VAL A 253 34.60 -9.94 5.61
CA VAL A 253 35.03 -11.31 5.95
C VAL A 253 33.81 -12.20 6.23
N LEU A 254 32.85 -11.70 7.00
CA LEU A 254 31.60 -12.40 7.31
C LEU A 254 30.75 -12.63 6.06
N ARG A 255 30.70 -11.66 5.14
CA ARG A 255 30.04 -11.80 3.83
C ARG A 255 30.68 -12.92 3.02
N LYS A 256 32.01 -12.93 2.87
CA LYS A 256 32.73 -14.01 2.16
C LYS A 256 32.51 -15.37 2.81
N TYR A 257 32.45 -15.43 4.14
CA TYR A 257 32.14 -16.66 4.86
C TYR A 257 30.70 -17.13 4.62
N GLY A 258 29.73 -16.21 4.69
CA GLY A 258 28.32 -16.46 4.36
C GLY A 258 28.13 -16.93 2.92
N ASP A 259 28.86 -16.36 1.95
CA ASP A 259 28.84 -16.78 0.55
C ASP A 259 29.36 -18.22 0.38
N HIS A 260 30.46 -18.56 1.05
CA HIS A 260 30.99 -19.92 1.04
C HIS A 260 30.02 -20.92 1.69
N LEU A 261 29.43 -20.60 2.84
CA LEU A 261 28.43 -21.45 3.49
C LEU A 261 27.17 -21.62 2.63
N TYR A 262 26.72 -20.55 1.98
CA TYR A 262 25.61 -20.58 1.04
C TYR A 262 25.90 -21.51 -0.14
N SER A 263 27.12 -21.47 -0.70
CA SER A 263 27.53 -22.38 -1.79
C SER A 263 27.55 -23.86 -1.37
N LYS A 264 27.76 -24.12 -0.07
CA LYS A 264 27.68 -25.46 0.55
C LYS A 264 26.26 -25.88 0.94
N GLN A 265 25.25 -25.08 0.61
CA GLN A 265 23.85 -25.31 0.98
C GLN A 265 23.57 -25.28 2.50
N ASN A 266 24.49 -24.77 3.31
CA ASN A 266 24.25 -24.56 4.74
C ASN A 266 23.64 -23.17 4.96
N TYR A 267 22.35 -23.06 4.69
CA TYR A 267 21.64 -21.77 4.62
C TYR A 267 21.44 -21.11 5.99
N ASP A 268 21.24 -21.89 7.05
CA ASP A 268 20.94 -21.36 8.38
C ASP A 268 22.20 -20.74 9.01
N GLU A 269 23.34 -21.43 8.89
CA GLU A 269 24.63 -20.87 9.31
C GLU A 269 25.03 -19.69 8.43
N ALA A 270 24.82 -19.76 7.11
CA ALA A 270 25.08 -18.65 6.21
C ALA A 270 24.26 -17.41 6.62
N MET A 271 22.98 -17.60 6.92
CA MET A 271 22.09 -16.52 7.37
C MET A 271 22.56 -15.92 8.69
N SER A 272 22.99 -16.76 9.64
CA SER A 272 23.57 -16.29 10.90
C SER A 272 24.75 -15.36 10.66
N GLN A 273 25.62 -15.63 9.68
CA GLN A 273 26.71 -14.72 9.33
C GLN A 273 26.20 -13.41 8.71
N TYR A 274 25.24 -13.48 7.76
CA TYR A 274 24.68 -12.27 7.13
C TYR A 274 23.99 -11.34 8.14
N ILE A 275 23.34 -11.87 9.17
CA ILE A 275 22.73 -11.06 10.24
C ILE A 275 23.78 -10.17 10.96
N HIS A 276 25.00 -10.68 11.15
CA HIS A 276 26.09 -9.91 11.74
C HIS A 276 26.62 -8.81 10.81
N THR A 277 26.34 -8.88 9.49
CA THR A 277 26.73 -7.85 8.51
C THR A 277 25.73 -6.69 8.39
N ILE A 278 24.56 -6.78 9.04
CA ILE A 278 23.53 -5.73 9.01
C ILE A 278 24.10 -4.41 9.55
N GLY A 279 24.03 -3.36 8.73
CA GLY A 279 24.56 -2.02 8.99
C GLY A 279 25.76 -1.66 8.10
N TYR A 280 26.42 -2.66 7.50
CA TYR A 280 27.56 -2.47 6.61
C TYR A 280 27.32 -3.05 5.21
N LEU A 281 26.53 -4.12 5.13
CA LEU A 281 26.13 -4.73 3.86
C LEU A 281 24.72 -4.28 3.46
N GLU A 282 24.54 -3.96 2.18
CA GLU A 282 23.25 -3.63 1.59
C GLU A 282 22.24 -4.81 1.74
N PRO A 283 21.08 -4.60 2.40
CA PRO A 283 20.10 -5.66 2.61
C PRO A 283 19.62 -6.35 1.33
N SER A 284 19.55 -5.61 0.22
CA SER A 284 19.12 -6.14 -1.08
C SER A 284 19.98 -7.33 -1.55
N PHE A 285 21.28 -7.34 -1.24
CA PHE A 285 22.17 -8.45 -1.60
C PHE A 285 21.76 -9.77 -0.93
N VAL A 286 21.45 -9.72 0.36
CA VAL A 286 21.04 -10.90 1.13
C VAL A 286 19.61 -11.30 0.74
N ILE A 287 18.70 -10.33 0.61
CA ILE A 287 17.31 -10.58 0.24
C ILE A 287 17.24 -11.29 -1.12
N GLN A 288 18.00 -10.83 -2.13
CA GLN A 288 18.02 -11.47 -3.46
C GLN A 288 18.47 -12.94 -3.41
N LYS A 289 19.40 -13.29 -2.51
CA LYS A 289 19.89 -14.67 -2.34
C LYS A 289 18.87 -15.58 -1.65
N PHE A 290 17.94 -15.04 -0.86
CA PHE A 290 17.03 -15.81 -0.02
C PHE A 290 15.54 -15.64 -0.40
N LEU A 291 15.23 -15.07 -1.57
CA LEU A 291 13.85 -14.91 -2.09
C LEU A 291 13.14 -16.23 -2.45
N ASP A 292 13.86 -17.35 -2.50
CA ASP A 292 13.28 -18.67 -2.76
C ASP A 292 12.25 -19.05 -1.67
N ALA A 293 11.08 -19.52 -2.10
CA ALA A 293 9.98 -19.91 -1.23
C ALA A 293 10.39 -21.02 -0.23
N GLN A 294 11.35 -21.88 -0.56
CA GLN A 294 11.85 -22.91 0.36
C GLN A 294 12.62 -22.33 1.55
N ARG A 295 13.07 -21.06 1.47
CA ARG A 295 13.96 -20.42 2.45
C ARG A 295 13.32 -19.22 3.13
N ILE A 296 12.00 -19.14 3.06
CA ILE A 296 11.21 -18.07 3.64
C ILE A 296 11.52 -17.85 5.12
N TYR A 297 11.79 -18.91 5.91
CA TYR A 297 12.17 -18.78 7.33
C TYR A 297 13.48 -18.02 7.54
N ASN A 298 14.48 -18.27 6.69
CA ASN A 298 15.77 -17.59 6.76
C ASN A 298 15.63 -16.12 6.36
N LEU A 299 14.85 -15.83 5.31
CA LEU A 299 14.54 -14.47 4.90
C LEU A 299 13.76 -13.72 5.99
N THR A 300 12.76 -14.35 6.61
CA THR A 300 12.00 -13.78 7.73
C THR A 300 12.93 -13.42 8.89
N ASN A 301 13.82 -14.33 9.30
CA ASN A 301 14.76 -14.08 10.40
C ASN A 301 15.68 -12.88 10.08
N TYR A 302 16.18 -12.78 8.85
CA TYR A 302 16.97 -11.63 8.42
C TYR A 302 16.20 -10.31 8.52
N LEU A 303 14.97 -10.28 8.01
CA LEU A 303 14.11 -9.10 8.02
C LEU A 303 13.67 -8.71 9.44
N GLU A 304 13.41 -9.67 10.32
CA GLU A 304 13.15 -9.45 11.75
C GLU A 304 14.34 -8.76 12.41
N LYS A 305 15.56 -9.29 12.21
CA LYS A 305 16.79 -8.68 12.75
C LYS A 305 17.12 -7.32 12.14
N LEU A 306 16.77 -7.10 10.87
CA LEU A 306 16.90 -5.80 10.23
C LEU A 306 15.95 -4.77 10.86
N HIS A 307 14.74 -5.19 11.21
CA HIS A 307 13.74 -4.34 11.87
C HIS A 307 14.10 -4.06 13.34
N GLU A 308 14.60 -5.05 14.08
CA GLU A 308 15.13 -4.87 15.46
C GLU A 308 16.24 -3.82 15.52
N LYS A 309 17.08 -3.74 14.48
CA LYS A 309 18.16 -2.74 14.36
C LYS A 309 17.69 -1.37 13.85
N GLY A 310 16.42 -1.21 13.47
CA GLY A 310 15.86 0.05 12.97
C GLY A 310 16.32 0.46 11.58
N LEU A 311 16.91 -0.45 10.80
CA LEU A 311 17.46 -0.19 9.45
C LEU A 311 16.54 -0.69 8.32
N ALA A 312 15.30 -1.06 8.65
CA ALA A 312 14.32 -1.54 7.68
C ALA A 312 13.68 -0.37 6.91
N SER A 313 13.55 -0.51 5.59
CA SER A 313 12.81 0.41 4.72
C SER A 313 11.35 -0.01 4.61
N LYS A 314 10.50 0.84 4.01
CA LYS A 314 9.09 0.52 3.76
C LYS A 314 8.92 -0.77 2.93
N ASP A 315 9.80 -1.00 1.95
CA ASP A 315 9.79 -2.20 1.12
C ASP A 315 10.19 -3.46 1.90
N HIS A 316 11.18 -3.35 2.79
CA HIS A 316 11.60 -4.46 3.65
C HIS A 316 10.47 -4.87 4.61
N THR A 317 9.73 -3.90 5.13
CA THR A 317 8.58 -4.13 6.00
C THR A 317 7.43 -4.81 5.25
N THR A 318 7.12 -4.37 4.04
CA THR A 318 6.11 -5.02 3.18
C THR A 318 6.52 -6.45 2.81
N LEU A 319 7.80 -6.69 2.53
CA LEU A 319 8.30 -8.04 2.27
C LEU A 319 8.19 -8.95 3.49
N LEU A 320 8.50 -8.44 4.68
CA LEU A 320 8.34 -9.18 5.94
C LEU A 320 6.88 -9.56 6.19
N LEU A 321 5.94 -8.64 5.92
CA LEU A 321 4.51 -8.91 6.01
C LEU A 321 4.10 -10.03 5.04
N ASN A 322 4.55 -9.96 3.79
CA ASN A 322 4.32 -11.00 2.78
C ASN A 322 4.93 -12.36 3.19
N CYS A 323 6.05 -12.33 3.92
CA CYS A 323 6.63 -13.55 4.49
C CYS A 323 5.73 -14.13 5.59
N TYR A 324 5.19 -13.32 6.50
CA TYR A 324 4.29 -13.79 7.55
C TYR A 324 2.98 -14.37 7.01
N THR A 325 2.37 -13.73 6.00
CA THR A 325 1.15 -14.24 5.37
C THR A 325 1.38 -15.60 4.70
N LYS A 326 2.51 -15.78 4.02
CA LYS A 326 2.89 -17.07 3.41
C LYS A 326 3.23 -18.15 4.42
N LEU A 327 3.87 -17.79 5.54
CA LEU A 327 4.19 -18.71 6.64
C LEU A 327 2.98 -19.10 7.49
N LYS A 328 1.84 -18.41 7.31
CA LYS A 328 0.61 -18.55 8.11
C LYS A 328 0.84 -18.30 9.62
N ASP A 329 1.81 -17.47 9.95
CA ASP A 329 2.12 -17.11 11.34
C ASP A 329 1.23 -15.95 11.80
N VAL A 330 0.02 -16.30 12.25
CA VAL A 330 -1.04 -15.34 12.62
C VAL A 330 -0.70 -14.55 13.88
N THR A 331 0.08 -15.13 14.81
CA THR A 331 0.43 -14.46 16.06
C THR A 331 1.45 -13.36 15.81
N LYS A 332 2.53 -13.66 15.08
CA LYS A 332 3.51 -12.64 14.68
C LYS A 332 2.91 -11.58 13.81
N LEU A 333 2.05 -11.95 12.85
CA LEU A 333 1.33 -10.98 12.01
C LEU A 333 0.47 -10.02 12.82
N ASN A 334 -0.28 -10.53 13.81
CA ASN A 334 -1.10 -9.71 14.69
C ASN A 334 -0.25 -8.79 15.56
N VAL A 335 0.83 -9.29 16.16
CA VAL A 335 1.76 -8.46 16.93
C VAL A 335 2.36 -7.39 16.03
N PHE A 336 2.78 -7.74 14.82
CA PHE A 336 3.35 -6.80 13.86
C PHE A 336 2.37 -5.68 13.50
N ILE A 337 1.12 -6.01 13.18
CA ILE A 337 0.09 -5.03 12.79
C ILE A 337 -0.40 -4.18 13.99
N LYS A 338 -0.51 -4.78 15.19
CA LYS A 338 -1.08 -4.13 16.38
C LYS A 338 -0.06 -3.39 17.24
N SER A 339 1.21 -3.80 17.26
CA SER A 339 2.26 -3.16 18.08
C SER A 339 2.71 -1.80 17.56
N GLU A 340 2.39 -1.45 16.31
CA GLU A 340 2.66 -0.12 15.72
C GLU A 340 1.65 0.96 16.18
N GLU A 341 1.42 1.05 17.49
CA GLU A 341 0.52 2.04 18.12
C GLU A 341 1.15 3.44 18.29
N GLN A 342 2.43 3.61 18.00
CA GLN A 342 3.13 4.86 18.25
C GLN A 342 3.90 5.33 17.01
N VAL A 343 3.56 6.53 16.55
CA VAL A 343 4.21 7.32 15.48
C VAL A 343 3.67 7.12 14.05
N GLY A 344 2.54 7.79 13.77
CA GLY A 344 2.36 8.75 12.66
C GLY A 344 2.59 8.39 11.18
N GLU A 345 3.29 7.31 10.84
CA GLU A 345 3.51 6.84 9.47
C GLU A 345 3.44 5.31 9.46
N HIS A 346 2.62 4.76 8.57
CA HIS A 346 2.67 3.33 8.29
C HIS A 346 4.07 2.99 7.73
N LYS A 347 4.82 2.13 8.44
CA LYS A 347 6.17 1.71 8.05
C LYS A 347 6.20 0.74 6.87
N PHE A 348 5.05 0.42 6.29
CA PHE A 348 4.88 -0.48 5.15
C PHE A 348 3.89 0.11 4.15
N ASP A 349 3.91 -0.44 2.93
CA ASP A 349 2.92 -0.11 1.91
C ASP A 349 1.56 -0.73 2.28
N VAL A 350 0.65 0.15 2.70
CA VAL A 350 -0.72 -0.18 3.11
C VAL A 350 -1.48 -0.94 2.04
N GLU A 351 -1.36 -0.56 0.76
CA GLU A 351 -2.15 -1.15 -0.32
C GLU A 351 -1.68 -2.57 -0.62
N THR A 352 -0.36 -2.75 -0.74
CA THR A 352 0.23 -4.08 -0.92
C THR A 352 -0.06 -4.99 0.28
N ALA A 353 -0.02 -4.45 1.51
CA ALA A 353 -0.35 -5.18 2.72
C ALA A 353 -1.80 -5.68 2.74
N ILE A 354 -2.76 -4.82 2.39
CA ILE A 354 -4.18 -5.18 2.31
C ILE A 354 -4.38 -6.29 1.27
N ARG A 355 -3.80 -6.14 0.07
CA ARG A 355 -3.92 -7.15 -1.00
C ARG A 355 -3.33 -8.49 -0.59
N ALA A 356 -2.16 -8.50 0.06
CA ALA A 356 -1.51 -9.73 0.51
C ALA A 356 -2.32 -10.44 1.61
N CYS A 357 -2.84 -9.69 2.58
CA CYS A 357 -3.70 -10.24 3.63
C CYS A 357 -5.02 -10.78 3.04
N ARG A 358 -5.64 -10.05 2.10
CA ARG A 358 -6.86 -10.48 1.41
C ARG A 358 -6.64 -11.76 0.60
N ALA A 359 -5.57 -11.84 -0.19
CA ALA A 359 -5.23 -13.02 -0.98
C ALA A 359 -4.93 -14.26 -0.12
N ALA A 360 -4.47 -14.07 1.11
CA ALA A 360 -4.22 -15.13 2.08
C ALA A 360 -5.44 -15.45 2.98
N ASN A 361 -6.63 -14.89 2.69
CA ASN A 361 -7.87 -15.02 3.45
C ASN A 361 -7.81 -14.48 4.90
N TYR A 362 -6.91 -13.55 5.20
CA TYR A 362 -6.83 -12.85 6.49
C TYR A 362 -7.66 -11.57 6.46
N HIS A 363 -8.98 -11.68 6.22
CA HIS A 363 -9.88 -10.55 6.01
C HIS A 363 -9.96 -9.59 7.21
N GLU A 364 -10.00 -10.10 8.45
CA GLU A 364 -9.99 -9.27 9.66
C GLU A 364 -8.76 -8.36 9.76
N GLN A 365 -7.60 -8.89 9.39
CA GLN A 365 -6.32 -8.19 9.51
C GLN A 365 -6.19 -7.17 8.38
N ALA A 366 -6.65 -7.52 7.17
CA ALA A 366 -6.76 -6.60 6.05
C ALA A 366 -7.73 -5.44 6.37
N MET A 367 -8.88 -5.73 6.99
CA MET A 367 -9.85 -4.73 7.45
C MET A 367 -9.26 -3.79 8.49
N TYR A 368 -8.54 -4.32 9.48
CA TYR A 368 -7.89 -3.51 10.50
C TYR A 368 -6.88 -2.52 9.90
N VAL A 369 -6.03 -3.00 8.98
CA VAL A 369 -5.05 -2.17 8.28
C VAL A 369 -5.74 -1.10 7.44
N ALA A 370 -6.78 -1.46 6.67
CA ALA A 370 -7.52 -0.52 5.82
C ALA A 370 -8.22 0.58 6.62
N LYS A 371 -8.89 0.21 7.72
CA LYS A 371 -9.58 1.16 8.61
C LYS A 371 -8.60 2.11 9.29
N LYS A 372 -7.45 1.61 9.76
CA LYS A 372 -6.42 2.43 10.42
C LYS A 372 -5.75 3.40 9.46
N ALA A 373 -5.53 2.99 8.21
CA ALA A 373 -4.90 3.82 7.19
C ALA A 373 -5.84 4.80 6.47
N GLY A 374 -7.13 4.85 6.84
CA GLY A 374 -8.12 5.69 6.17
C GLY A 374 -8.40 5.28 4.72
N LYS A 375 -8.10 4.03 4.34
CA LYS A 375 -8.39 3.50 2.99
C LYS A 375 -9.80 2.91 2.96
N HIS A 376 -10.80 3.80 2.95
CA HIS A 376 -12.22 3.46 3.04
C HIS A 376 -12.71 2.55 1.92
N GLU A 377 -12.25 2.78 0.69
CA GLU A 377 -12.58 1.95 -0.49
C GLU A 377 -12.21 0.48 -0.28
N TRP A 378 -10.99 0.22 0.20
CA TRP A 378 -10.52 -1.14 0.46
C TRP A 378 -11.25 -1.81 1.62
N TYR A 379 -11.55 -1.05 2.69
CA TYR A 379 -12.30 -1.56 3.83
C TYR A 379 -13.72 -2.01 3.41
N LEU A 380 -14.43 -1.16 2.66
CA LEU A 380 -15.76 -1.47 2.16
C LEU A 380 -15.74 -2.60 1.14
N LYS A 381 -14.73 -2.63 0.25
CA LYS A 381 -14.56 -3.73 -0.70
C LYS A 381 -14.47 -5.10 -0.01
N ILE A 382 -13.72 -5.19 1.08
CA ILE A 382 -13.58 -6.44 1.84
C ILE A 382 -14.91 -6.81 2.53
N LEU A 383 -15.59 -5.84 3.15
CA LEU A 383 -16.88 -6.08 3.82
C LEU A 383 -17.97 -6.53 2.85
N LEU A 384 -18.02 -5.93 1.66
CA LEU A 384 -19.09 -6.13 0.69
C LEU A 384 -18.85 -7.34 -0.23
N GLU A 385 -17.65 -7.49 -0.78
CA GLU A 385 -17.35 -8.58 -1.73
C GLU A 385 -16.95 -9.89 -1.03
N ASP A 386 -16.14 -9.83 0.05
CA ASP A 386 -15.58 -11.04 0.67
C ASP A 386 -16.43 -11.55 1.84
N LEU A 387 -16.88 -10.64 2.72
CA LEU A 387 -17.55 -11.01 3.97
C LEU A 387 -19.08 -10.92 3.91
N ALA A 388 -19.64 -10.26 2.89
CA ALA A 388 -21.07 -10.00 2.73
C ALA A 388 -21.73 -9.37 3.99
N MET A 389 -20.98 -8.55 4.72
CA MET A 389 -21.42 -7.88 5.94
C MET A 389 -22.00 -6.50 5.63
N TYR A 390 -23.17 -6.48 5.00
CA TYR A 390 -23.82 -5.27 4.50
C TYR A 390 -24.20 -4.27 5.61
N ASP A 391 -24.63 -4.75 6.78
CA ASP A 391 -25.04 -3.87 7.89
C ASP A 391 -23.86 -3.06 8.45
N GLU A 392 -22.69 -3.69 8.63
CA GLU A 392 -21.47 -2.99 9.08
C GLU A 392 -20.95 -2.03 8.02
N ALA A 393 -21.04 -2.40 6.74
CA ALA A 393 -20.65 -1.52 5.63
C ALA A 393 -21.51 -0.24 5.61
N LEU A 394 -22.84 -0.37 5.79
CA LEU A 394 -23.76 0.78 5.85
C LEU A 394 -23.50 1.67 7.07
N GLN A 395 -23.26 1.08 8.25
CA GLN A 395 -22.87 1.83 9.45
C GLN A 395 -21.56 2.58 9.24
N TYR A 396 -20.60 1.95 8.56
CA TYR A 396 -19.32 2.58 8.24
C TYR A 396 -19.49 3.74 7.27
N ILE A 397 -20.24 3.56 6.17
CA ILE A 397 -20.54 4.63 5.19
C ILE A 397 -21.19 5.82 5.88
N ASN A 398 -22.14 5.59 6.80
CA ASN A 398 -22.80 6.65 7.56
C ASN A 398 -21.87 7.41 8.52
N SER A 399 -20.71 6.82 8.87
CA SER A 399 -19.69 7.49 9.68
C SER A 399 -18.64 8.27 8.87
N LEU A 400 -18.65 8.14 7.53
CA LEU A 400 -17.72 8.82 6.64
C LEU A 400 -18.15 10.27 6.36
N GLU A 401 -17.20 11.07 5.87
CA GLU A 401 -17.49 12.39 5.34
C GLU A 401 -18.41 12.30 4.11
N PRO A 402 -19.39 13.22 3.92
CA PRO A 402 -20.37 13.14 2.83
C PRO A 402 -19.76 13.00 1.42
N SER A 403 -18.60 13.63 1.19
CA SER A 403 -17.86 13.55 -0.07
C SER A 403 -17.39 12.12 -0.37
N GLN A 404 -16.74 11.47 0.61
CA GLN A 404 -16.25 10.11 0.48
C GLN A 404 -17.40 9.09 0.45
N ALA A 405 -18.43 9.30 1.28
CA ALA A 405 -19.63 8.48 1.29
C ALA A 405 -20.30 8.47 -0.10
N GLY A 406 -20.46 9.63 -0.74
CA GLY A 406 -21.02 9.73 -2.09
C GLY A 406 -20.26 8.93 -3.14
N VAL A 407 -18.92 9.01 -3.17
CA VAL A 407 -18.08 8.22 -4.09
C VAL A 407 -18.25 6.72 -3.82
N THR A 408 -18.19 6.30 -2.56
CA THR A 408 -18.32 4.88 -2.20
C THR A 408 -19.69 4.30 -2.55
N VAL A 409 -20.76 5.06 -2.33
CA VAL A 409 -22.12 4.64 -2.68
C VAL A 409 -22.30 4.60 -4.20
N LYS A 410 -21.61 5.44 -4.98
CA LYS A 410 -21.63 5.36 -6.44
C LYS A 410 -21.00 4.06 -6.96
N GLU A 411 -19.92 3.60 -6.34
CA GLU A 411 -19.24 2.36 -6.72
C GLU A 411 -19.99 1.10 -6.27
N TYR A 412 -20.38 1.05 -4.99
CA TYR A 412 -20.94 -0.15 -4.37
C TYR A 412 -22.46 -0.13 -4.20
N GLY A 413 -23.12 0.97 -4.55
CA GLY A 413 -24.55 1.18 -4.34
C GLY A 413 -25.42 0.13 -5.01
N LYS A 414 -25.02 -0.40 -6.18
CA LYS A 414 -25.77 -1.45 -6.88
C LYS A 414 -25.97 -2.69 -5.99
N LEU A 415 -24.88 -3.13 -5.36
CA LEU A 415 -24.87 -4.29 -4.46
C LEU A 415 -25.63 -4.00 -3.15
N LEU A 416 -25.49 -2.78 -2.63
CA LEU A 416 -26.20 -2.34 -1.42
C LEU A 416 -27.72 -2.27 -1.64
N ILE A 417 -28.19 -1.80 -2.79
CA ILE A 417 -29.62 -1.78 -3.14
C ILE A 417 -30.17 -3.18 -3.35
N GLU A 418 -29.39 -4.09 -3.95
CA GLU A 418 -29.80 -5.48 -4.16
C GLU A 418 -30.12 -6.20 -2.84
N HIS A 419 -29.30 -5.97 -1.80
CA HIS A 419 -29.46 -6.65 -0.51
C HIS A 419 -30.23 -5.84 0.56
N LYS A 420 -30.02 -4.52 0.64
CA LYS A 420 -30.52 -3.61 1.69
C LYS A 420 -31.03 -2.28 1.10
N PRO A 421 -32.15 -2.30 0.36
CA PRO A 421 -32.63 -1.12 -0.37
C PRO A 421 -33.08 0.01 0.57
N ARG A 422 -33.77 -0.29 1.67
CA ARG A 422 -34.33 0.73 2.56
C ARG A 422 -33.24 1.54 3.26
N GLU A 423 -32.29 0.85 3.87
CA GLU A 423 -31.18 1.46 4.60
C GLU A 423 -30.27 2.27 3.66
N THR A 424 -30.07 1.79 2.43
CA THR A 424 -29.27 2.49 1.41
C THR A 424 -29.98 3.76 0.92
N ILE A 425 -31.30 3.72 0.73
CA ILE A 425 -32.10 4.90 0.36
C ILE A 425 -32.05 5.97 1.45
N GLU A 426 -32.11 5.59 2.74
CA GLU A 426 -31.95 6.53 3.86
C GLU A 426 -30.59 7.25 3.81
N ILE A 427 -29.50 6.52 3.55
CA ILE A 427 -28.16 7.13 3.41
C ILE A 427 -28.12 8.06 2.19
N LEU A 428 -28.64 7.64 1.03
CA LEU A 428 -28.70 8.48 -0.17
C LEU A 428 -29.49 9.78 0.07
N ILE A 429 -30.63 9.71 0.77
CA ILE A 429 -31.40 10.88 1.17
C ILE A 429 -30.56 11.76 2.09
N SER A 430 -29.89 11.21 3.11
CA SER A 430 -29.01 11.97 4.00
C SER A 430 -27.82 12.60 3.29
N LEU A 431 -27.34 12.04 2.17
CA LEU A 431 -26.25 12.62 1.37
C LEU A 431 -26.75 13.74 0.46
N CYS A 432 -27.99 13.64 -0.03
CA CYS A 432 -28.60 14.64 -0.93
C CYS A 432 -29.35 15.75 -0.17
N THR A 433 -29.51 15.64 1.15
CA THR A 433 -30.22 16.61 2.01
C THR A 433 -29.34 17.05 3.17
N GLU A 434 -29.44 18.31 3.60
CA GLU A 434 -28.64 18.88 4.71
C GLU A 434 -29.06 18.36 6.10
N GLU A 435 -29.35 17.06 6.27
CA GLU A 435 -29.66 16.47 7.58
C GLU A 435 -28.41 15.96 8.34
N GLY A 436 -27.20 16.27 7.85
CA GLY A 436 -25.93 15.95 8.52
C GLY A 436 -25.48 17.00 9.55
N ASP A 437 -25.93 16.86 10.80
CA ASP A 437 -25.27 17.33 12.05
C ASP A 437 -24.73 18.78 12.12
N LEU A 438 -25.65 19.76 12.15
CA LEU A 438 -25.37 21.13 12.66
C LEU A 438 -25.09 21.21 14.18
N VAL A 439 -24.97 20.09 14.90
CA VAL A 439 -24.83 20.08 16.38
C VAL A 439 -23.39 19.86 16.86
N LYS A 440 -22.41 19.56 15.99
CA LYS A 440 -21.01 19.36 16.41
C LYS A 440 -19.98 20.05 15.52
N LYS A 441 -19.97 21.38 15.54
CA LYS A 441 -18.74 22.19 15.70
C LYS A 441 -19.11 23.67 15.63
N GLY A 442 -19.10 24.31 16.79
CA GLY A 442 -19.08 25.76 16.86
C GLY A 442 -17.79 26.31 16.24
N ALA A 443 -17.99 27.39 15.49
CA ALA A 443 -17.02 28.40 15.08
C ALA A 443 -16.10 28.11 13.87
N SER A 444 -16.17 29.09 12.96
CA SER A 444 -15.22 29.51 11.92
C SER A 444 -15.03 28.64 10.68
N ASN A 445 -15.85 28.87 9.66
CA ASN A 445 -15.42 29.64 8.47
C ASN A 445 -16.55 29.69 7.43
N SER A 446 -17.04 30.90 7.16
CA SER A 446 -17.79 31.23 5.95
C SER A 446 -16.91 31.00 4.72
N ASN A 447 -17.47 30.29 3.71
CA ASN A 447 -16.99 30.11 2.32
C ASN A 447 -16.61 28.69 1.86
N PHE A 448 -17.34 27.66 2.28
CA PHE A 448 -17.51 26.46 1.45
C PHE A 448 -19.01 26.16 1.38
N LEU A 449 -19.66 26.57 0.29
CA LEU A 449 -20.93 25.96 -0.10
C LEU A 449 -20.61 24.50 -0.41
N THR A 450 -20.90 23.59 0.52
CA THR A 450 -20.89 22.15 0.28
C THR A 450 -21.88 21.88 -0.86
N MET A 451 -21.36 21.72 -2.08
CA MET A 451 -22.15 21.25 -3.21
C MET A 451 -22.60 19.83 -2.89
N LEU A 452 -23.84 19.69 -2.43
CA LEU A 452 -24.43 18.38 -2.20
C LEU A 452 -24.49 17.62 -3.54
N PRO A 453 -24.20 16.31 -3.55
CA PRO A 453 -24.33 15.51 -4.76
C PRO A 453 -25.78 15.53 -5.26
N SER A 454 -25.96 15.55 -6.59
CA SER A 454 -27.29 15.55 -7.18
C SER A 454 -27.89 14.14 -7.05
N PRO A 455 -29.19 14.00 -6.75
CA PRO A 455 -29.88 12.71 -6.82
C PRO A 455 -29.71 12.00 -8.17
N VAL A 456 -29.53 12.79 -9.23
CA VAL A 456 -29.33 12.30 -10.62
C VAL A 456 -28.00 11.53 -10.76
N ASP A 457 -26.99 11.87 -9.96
CA ASP A 457 -25.69 11.19 -9.98
C ASP A 457 -25.78 9.70 -9.56
N PHE A 458 -26.86 9.33 -8.88
CA PHE A 458 -27.10 8.02 -8.29
C PHE A 458 -28.10 7.16 -9.08
N LEU A 459 -28.73 7.66 -10.17
CA LEU A 459 -29.74 6.90 -10.93
C LEU A 459 -29.22 5.54 -11.42
N ASN A 460 -27.95 5.50 -11.85
CA ASN A 460 -27.29 4.30 -12.35
C ASN A 460 -27.15 3.18 -11.31
N ILE A 461 -27.33 3.46 -10.02
CA ILE A 461 -27.34 2.45 -8.97
C ILE A 461 -28.60 1.58 -9.06
N PHE A 462 -29.71 2.14 -9.54
CA PHE A 462 -31.03 1.52 -9.49
C PHE A 462 -31.48 0.87 -10.80
N VAL A 463 -30.57 0.66 -11.77
CA VAL A 463 -30.89 0.13 -13.12
C VAL A 463 -31.73 -1.15 -13.08
N HIS A 464 -31.51 -2.02 -12.10
CA HIS A 464 -32.26 -3.27 -11.91
C HIS A 464 -33.33 -3.19 -10.81
N HIS A 465 -33.50 -2.04 -10.16
CA HIS A 465 -34.40 -1.83 -9.02
C HIS A 465 -35.22 -0.53 -9.18
N PRO A 466 -36.09 -0.44 -10.20
CA PRO A 466 -36.85 0.77 -10.53
C PRO A 466 -37.88 1.17 -9.47
N GLN A 467 -38.39 0.22 -8.68
CA GLN A 467 -39.27 0.52 -7.53
C GLN A 467 -38.50 1.26 -6.41
N SER A 468 -37.27 0.84 -6.14
CA SER A 468 -36.39 1.50 -5.16
C SER A 468 -35.96 2.89 -5.66
N LEU A 469 -35.77 3.06 -6.98
CA LEU A 469 -35.53 4.37 -7.58
C LEU A 469 -36.72 5.31 -7.37
N MET A 470 -37.93 4.81 -7.62
CA MET A 470 -39.16 5.56 -7.42
C MET A 470 -39.30 5.98 -5.95
N GLU A 471 -39.09 5.07 -4.99
CA GLU A 471 -39.13 5.40 -3.56
C GLU A 471 -38.08 6.46 -3.18
N PHE A 472 -36.86 6.38 -3.73
CA PHE A 472 -35.81 7.36 -3.50
C PHE A 472 -36.21 8.76 -4.00
N LEU A 473 -36.65 8.87 -5.26
CA LEU A 473 -37.03 10.15 -5.87
C LEU A 473 -38.29 10.75 -5.25
N GLU A 474 -39.29 9.93 -4.89
CA GLU A 474 -40.49 10.38 -4.16
C GLU A 474 -40.13 10.97 -2.80
N ARG A 475 -39.30 10.26 -2.02
CA ARG A 475 -38.85 10.74 -0.71
C ARG A 475 -38.00 12.00 -0.81
N TYR A 476 -37.13 12.07 -1.82
CA TYR A 476 -36.32 13.26 -2.06
C TYR A 476 -37.20 14.48 -2.40
N THR A 477 -38.14 14.34 -3.34
CA THR A 477 -39.02 15.43 -3.78
C THR A 477 -39.98 15.90 -2.66
N ASN A 478 -40.37 15.00 -1.77
CA ASN A 478 -41.15 15.36 -0.58
C ASN A 478 -40.35 16.21 0.43
N LYS A 479 -39.02 16.01 0.51
CA LYS A 479 -38.13 16.76 1.41
C LYS A 479 -37.61 18.05 0.79
N VAL A 480 -37.25 18.04 -0.49
CA VAL A 480 -36.62 19.16 -1.20
C VAL A 480 -37.53 19.66 -2.31
N LYS A 481 -38.03 20.89 -2.17
CA LYS A 481 -38.98 21.48 -3.13
C LYS A 481 -38.31 22.28 -4.25
N ASP A 482 -37.15 22.88 -3.98
CA ASP A 482 -36.44 23.78 -4.91
C ASP A 482 -35.07 23.19 -5.26
N SER A 483 -35.05 22.11 -6.05
CA SER A 483 -33.81 21.44 -6.48
C SER A 483 -33.37 21.95 -7.86
N PRO A 484 -32.06 22.19 -8.10
CA PRO A 484 -31.58 22.55 -9.44
C PRO A 484 -31.78 21.43 -10.47
N ALA A 485 -31.86 20.17 -10.03
CA ALA A 485 -32.09 19.00 -10.89
C ALA A 485 -33.58 18.61 -10.98
N GLN A 486 -34.48 19.50 -10.59
CA GLN A 486 -35.91 19.20 -10.46
C GLN A 486 -36.51 18.72 -11.79
N VAL A 487 -36.17 19.33 -12.92
CA VAL A 487 -36.67 18.92 -14.25
C VAL A 487 -36.29 17.48 -14.59
N GLU A 488 -35.04 17.10 -14.37
CA GLU A 488 -34.53 15.74 -14.65
C GLU A 488 -35.18 14.69 -13.74
N ILE A 489 -35.37 15.04 -12.46
CA ILE A 489 -36.07 14.18 -11.48
C ILE A 489 -37.54 13.98 -11.90
N HIS A 490 -38.23 15.04 -12.32
CA HIS A 490 -39.62 14.96 -12.78
C HIS A 490 -39.73 14.13 -14.06
N ASN A 491 -38.83 14.32 -15.02
CA ASN A 491 -38.76 13.51 -16.24
C ASN A 491 -38.60 12.02 -15.93
N THR A 492 -37.65 11.68 -15.06
CA THR A 492 -37.39 10.29 -14.63
C THR A 492 -38.59 9.70 -13.88
N LEU A 493 -39.23 10.48 -12.99
CA LEU A 493 -40.45 10.07 -12.30
C LEU A 493 -41.63 9.86 -13.25
N LEU A 494 -41.80 10.72 -14.27
CA LEU A 494 -42.84 10.56 -15.29
C LEU A 494 -42.63 9.29 -16.11
N GLU A 495 -41.39 8.99 -16.50
CA GLU A 495 -41.05 7.74 -17.18
C GLU A 495 -41.39 6.53 -16.29
N LEU A 496 -41.04 6.56 -15.00
CA LEU A 496 -41.33 5.49 -14.04
C LEU A 496 -42.83 5.33 -13.72
N TYR A 497 -43.59 6.43 -13.68
CA TYR A 497 -45.03 6.41 -13.42
C TYR A 497 -45.86 5.94 -14.62
N LEU A 498 -45.44 6.29 -15.84
CA LEU A 498 -46.21 6.01 -17.05
C LEU A 498 -45.84 4.68 -17.70
N SER A 499 -44.60 4.18 -17.52
CA SER A 499 -44.16 2.92 -18.09
C SER A 499 -44.94 1.71 -17.56
N ARG A 500 -45.47 0.89 -18.49
CA ARG A 500 -46.16 -0.36 -18.18
C ARG A 500 -45.22 -1.42 -17.62
N ASP A 501 -44.16 -1.71 -18.36
CA ASP A 501 -43.09 -2.57 -17.92
C ASP A 501 -42.03 -1.69 -17.25
N LEU A 502 -41.65 -1.99 -16.02
CA LEU A 502 -40.56 -1.30 -15.30
C LEU A 502 -39.16 -1.57 -15.93
N ASN A 503 -39.11 -1.98 -17.20
CA ASN A 503 -37.89 -2.25 -17.94
C ASN A 503 -37.34 -0.95 -18.50
N PHE A 504 -36.32 -0.43 -17.82
CA PHE A 504 -35.65 0.84 -18.11
C PHE A 504 -34.76 0.73 -19.36
N PRO A 505 -35.07 1.33 -20.53
CA PRO A 505 -34.23 1.22 -21.73
C PRO A 505 -33.25 2.40 -21.92
N SER A 506 -33.46 3.56 -21.27
CA SER A 506 -33.01 4.84 -21.83
C SER A 506 -31.83 5.54 -21.14
N LEU A 507 -31.19 4.97 -20.11
CA LEU A 507 -30.11 5.65 -19.36
C LEU A 507 -28.68 5.53 -19.95
N SER A 508 -28.51 4.98 -21.16
CA SER A 508 -27.17 4.68 -21.70
C SER A 508 -26.59 5.68 -22.70
N GLN A 509 -27.25 6.81 -22.99
CA GLN A 509 -26.69 7.84 -23.87
C GLN A 509 -26.98 9.22 -23.31
N ASN A 510 -26.07 9.77 -22.49
CA ASN A 510 -25.76 11.20 -22.42
C ASN A 510 -24.75 11.56 -21.32
N SER A 511 -23.72 10.72 -21.12
CA SER A 511 -22.48 11.21 -20.55
C SER A 511 -21.30 10.51 -21.20
N ILE A 512 -20.41 11.30 -21.79
CA ILE A 512 -19.13 10.97 -22.42
C ILE A 512 -19.22 10.64 -23.93
N ASN A 513 -19.14 11.67 -24.78
CA ASN A 513 -18.10 11.79 -25.83
C ASN A 513 -18.29 13.06 -26.69
N GLU A 514 -17.43 14.06 -26.43
CA GLU A 514 -17.00 14.97 -27.48
C GLU A 514 -16.07 14.21 -28.44
N ASN A 515 -16.53 13.98 -29.67
CA ASN A 515 -15.76 14.09 -30.95
C ASN A 515 -16.42 13.29 -32.08
N GLY A 516 -16.40 13.90 -33.28
CA GLY A 516 -17.04 13.49 -34.53
C GLY A 516 -17.01 12.00 -34.90
N ASP A 517 -18.08 11.51 -35.53
CA ASP A 517 -18.22 11.51 -37.01
C ASP A 517 -19.58 10.93 -37.43
N LEU A 518 -20.13 11.48 -38.52
CA LEU A 518 -21.33 10.97 -39.21
C LEU A 518 -21.05 9.59 -39.82
N ARG A 519 -21.85 8.55 -39.51
CA ARG A 519 -22.36 7.54 -40.49
C ARG A 519 -23.62 6.82 -40.01
N THR A 520 -24.61 6.84 -40.90
CA THR A 520 -25.77 5.95 -41.04
C THR A 520 -25.37 4.48 -41.18
N ASP A 521 -26.09 3.56 -40.52
CA ASP A 521 -26.54 2.25 -41.06
C ASP A 521 -27.48 1.56 -40.05
N GLN A 522 -28.78 1.46 -40.37
CA GLN A 522 -29.50 0.24 -40.80
C GLN A 522 -29.68 -0.85 -39.73
N LEU A 523 -30.94 -0.96 -39.28
CA LEU A 523 -31.49 -2.07 -38.51
C LEU A 523 -31.39 -3.39 -39.29
N SER A 524 -30.87 -4.44 -38.65
CA SER A 524 -31.11 -5.82 -39.02
C SER A 524 -31.66 -6.59 -37.82
N SER A 525 -32.88 -7.08 -38.01
CA SER A 525 -33.64 -7.99 -37.16
C SER A 525 -32.99 -9.38 -37.10
N THR A 526 -32.84 -9.91 -35.89
CA THR A 526 -32.72 -11.36 -35.67
C THR A 526 -33.67 -11.75 -34.55
N ALA A 527 -34.77 -12.36 -34.97
CA ALA A 527 -35.70 -13.10 -34.13
C ALA A 527 -35.07 -14.43 -33.73
N THR A 528 -35.12 -14.77 -32.45
CA THR A 528 -34.94 -16.13 -31.96
C THR A 528 -36.20 -16.54 -31.22
N MET A 529 -36.92 -17.48 -31.85
CA MET A 529 -38.08 -18.18 -31.32
C MET A 529 -37.68 -19.04 -30.12
N SER A 530 -38.45 -18.97 -29.04
CA SER A 530 -38.55 -20.05 -28.07
C SER A 530 -40.01 -20.17 -27.62
N GLU A 531 -40.69 -21.17 -28.16
CA GLU A 531 -42.01 -21.64 -27.72
C GLU A 531 -41.92 -22.26 -26.33
N SER A 532 -42.78 -21.84 -25.40
CA SER A 532 -43.15 -22.65 -24.24
C SER A 532 -44.66 -22.67 -24.10
N ASN A 533 -45.25 -23.84 -24.40
CA ASN A 533 -46.66 -24.13 -24.27
C ASN A 533 -47.13 -24.07 -22.81
N GLY A 534 -48.07 -23.16 -22.55
CA GLY A 534 -49.33 -23.39 -21.87
C GLY A 534 -49.34 -24.13 -20.52
N LYS A 535 -49.40 -23.36 -19.43
CA LYS A 535 -50.30 -23.67 -18.31
C LYS A 535 -50.90 -22.39 -17.74
N ILE A 536 -52.18 -22.20 -18.05
CA ILE A 536 -53.04 -21.14 -17.55
C ILE A 536 -53.12 -21.27 -16.03
N ILE A 537 -52.47 -20.35 -15.32
CA ILE A 537 -52.82 -19.95 -13.95
C ILE A 537 -53.12 -18.45 -14.06
N LEU A 538 -54.35 -18.14 -14.44
CA LEU A 538 -54.89 -16.79 -14.34
C LEU A 538 -55.22 -16.51 -12.86
N ASP A 539 -55.11 -15.24 -12.49
CA ASP A 539 -56.14 -14.54 -11.69
C ASP A 539 -55.81 -14.09 -10.25
N ARG A 540 -54.59 -13.62 -9.95
CA ARG A 540 -54.36 -12.79 -8.74
C ARG A 540 -53.25 -11.74 -8.80
N ASN A 541 -52.17 -11.97 -9.56
CA ASN A 541 -51.07 -11.00 -9.68
C ASN A 541 -51.40 -9.86 -10.67
N ASP A 542 -52.05 -10.15 -11.80
CA ASP A 542 -52.46 -9.14 -12.79
C ASP A 542 -53.35 -8.05 -12.19
N VAL A 543 -54.28 -8.41 -11.30
CA VAL A 543 -55.19 -7.43 -10.67
C VAL A 543 -54.43 -6.49 -9.71
N ASN A 544 -53.32 -6.95 -9.14
CA ASN A 544 -52.52 -6.15 -8.21
C ASN A 544 -51.52 -5.25 -8.97
N GLU A 545 -50.95 -5.75 -10.06
CA GLU A 545 -50.08 -4.99 -10.97
C GLU A 545 -50.85 -3.91 -11.73
N GLU A 546 -52.09 -4.20 -12.16
CA GLU A 546 -52.96 -3.22 -12.83
C GLU A 546 -53.39 -2.10 -11.86
N LYS A 547 -53.66 -2.44 -10.59
CA LYS A 547 -53.95 -1.45 -9.54
C LYS A 547 -52.75 -0.58 -9.20
N ASP A 548 -51.56 -1.18 -9.11
CA ASP A 548 -50.32 -0.46 -8.88
C ASP A 548 -49.98 0.46 -10.06
N TRP A 549 -50.19 -0.01 -11.29
CA TRP A 549 -50.06 0.79 -12.50
C TRP A 549 -51.04 1.97 -12.55
N GLN A 550 -52.32 1.75 -12.22
CA GLN A 550 -53.32 2.82 -12.13
C GLN A 550 -52.96 3.87 -11.06
N GLU A 551 -52.45 3.43 -9.91
CA GLU A 551 -52.00 4.35 -8.86
C GLU A 551 -50.75 5.14 -9.29
N ARG A 552 -49.81 4.51 -10.01
CA ARG A 552 -48.67 5.20 -10.63
C ARG A 552 -49.12 6.22 -11.68
N GLN A 553 -50.06 5.89 -12.55
CA GLN A 553 -50.64 6.84 -13.50
C GLN A 553 -51.32 8.02 -12.80
N ARG A 554 -52.03 7.77 -11.69
CA ARG A 554 -52.64 8.82 -10.86
C ARG A 554 -51.58 9.76 -10.28
N LYS A 555 -50.45 9.21 -9.80
CA LYS A 555 -49.29 9.99 -9.35
C LYS A 555 -48.65 10.78 -10.49
N GLY A 556 -48.51 10.18 -11.68
CA GLY A 556 -48.03 10.85 -12.89
C GLY A 556 -48.91 12.03 -13.29
N LEU A 557 -50.23 11.87 -13.27
CA LEU A 557 -51.18 12.96 -13.53
C LEU A 557 -51.08 14.09 -12.50
N LEU A 558 -50.90 13.72 -11.22
CA LEU A 558 -50.71 14.70 -10.16
C LEU A 558 -49.42 15.51 -10.39
N LEU A 559 -48.33 14.83 -10.77
CA LEU A 559 -47.05 15.44 -11.05
C LEU A 559 -47.13 16.40 -12.25
N LEU A 560 -47.77 15.98 -13.36
CA LEU A 560 -48.00 16.83 -14.53
C LEU A 560 -48.75 18.12 -14.18
N LYS A 561 -49.72 18.04 -13.25
CA LYS A 561 -50.52 19.18 -12.78
C LYS A 561 -49.78 20.06 -11.78
N SER A 562 -49.05 19.47 -10.83
CA SER A 562 -48.33 20.24 -9.79
C SER A 562 -47.10 20.94 -10.33
N ALA A 563 -46.43 20.34 -11.31
CA ALA A 563 -45.21 20.88 -11.94
C ALA A 563 -45.51 21.84 -13.11
N TRP A 564 -46.78 22.08 -13.44
CA TRP A 564 -47.23 23.15 -14.35
C TRP A 564 -48.39 23.98 -13.76
N PRO A 565 -48.14 24.78 -12.70
CA PRO A 565 -49.14 25.69 -12.16
C PRO A 565 -49.57 26.73 -13.21
N SER A 566 -50.82 27.20 -13.14
CA SER A 566 -51.35 28.20 -14.08
C SER A 566 -50.64 29.57 -14.05
N GLU A 567 -49.72 29.77 -13.10
CA GLU A 567 -48.94 31.00 -12.91
C GLU A 567 -47.57 30.96 -13.61
N GLN A 568 -47.11 29.80 -14.10
CA GLN A 568 -45.79 29.64 -14.76
C GLN A 568 -45.92 29.45 -16.28
N GLU A 569 -45.04 30.11 -17.05
CA GLU A 569 -45.00 30.02 -18.52
C GLU A 569 -44.46 28.69 -19.04
N GLN A 570 -43.59 28.01 -18.28
CA GLN A 570 -43.00 26.71 -18.63
C GLN A 570 -43.11 25.73 -17.45
N PRO A 571 -43.33 24.42 -17.71
CA PRO A 571 -43.36 23.41 -16.68
C PRO A 571 -41.96 23.04 -16.17
N LEU A 572 -41.91 22.43 -14.98
CA LEU A 572 -40.70 21.86 -14.40
C LEU A 572 -40.43 20.42 -14.90
N TYR A 573 -40.72 20.15 -16.18
CA TYR A 573 -40.44 18.90 -16.89
C TYR A 573 -40.32 19.18 -18.40
N ASP A 574 -39.69 18.28 -19.14
CA ASP A 574 -39.62 18.36 -20.60
C ASP A 574 -40.98 17.99 -21.21
N VAL A 575 -41.56 18.96 -21.91
CA VAL A 575 -42.90 18.84 -22.50
C VAL A 575 -42.95 17.82 -23.63
N ASP A 576 -41.92 17.80 -24.48
CA ASP A 576 -41.87 16.91 -25.63
C ASP A 576 -41.71 15.47 -25.15
N LEU A 577 -40.85 15.25 -24.15
CA LEU A 577 -40.71 13.95 -23.49
C LEU A 577 -42.02 13.51 -22.83
N ALA A 578 -42.73 14.41 -22.14
CA ALA A 578 -43.99 14.09 -21.49
C ALA A 578 -45.07 13.67 -22.51
N ILE A 579 -45.14 14.32 -23.68
CA ILE A 579 -46.04 13.93 -24.77
C ILE A 579 -45.67 12.53 -25.26
N ILE A 580 -44.40 12.29 -25.59
CA ILE A 580 -43.91 10.98 -26.08
C ILE A 580 -44.26 9.87 -25.08
N LEU A 581 -43.99 10.07 -23.79
CA LEU A 581 -44.28 9.10 -22.75
C LEU A 581 -45.79 8.80 -22.62
N CYS A 582 -46.63 9.83 -22.74
CA CYS A 582 -48.08 9.65 -22.68
C CYS A 582 -48.62 8.97 -23.94
N GLU A 583 -48.09 9.24 -25.13
CA GLU A 583 -48.46 8.55 -26.38
C GLU A 583 -48.03 7.09 -26.37
N MET A 584 -46.77 6.81 -26.02
CA MET A 584 -46.22 5.44 -25.96
C MET A 584 -46.99 4.54 -24.99
N ASN A 585 -47.49 5.08 -23.88
CA ASN A 585 -48.22 4.33 -22.85
C ASN A 585 -49.75 4.45 -22.95
N ALA A 586 -50.28 5.06 -24.03
CA ALA A 586 -51.70 5.31 -24.25
C ALA A 586 -52.42 6.05 -23.11
N PHE A 587 -51.72 6.98 -22.45
CA PHE A 587 -52.23 7.75 -21.31
C PHE A 587 -53.01 9.00 -21.76
N LYS A 588 -54.30 8.79 -22.08
CA LYS A 588 -55.18 9.82 -22.67
C LYS A 588 -55.37 11.06 -21.80
N GLU A 589 -55.55 10.90 -20.49
CA GLU A 589 -55.80 12.03 -19.58
C GLU A 589 -54.60 12.99 -19.50
N GLY A 590 -53.37 12.45 -19.57
CA GLY A 590 -52.15 13.26 -19.61
C GLY A 590 -51.97 14.00 -20.93
N LEU A 591 -52.22 13.34 -22.07
CA LEU A 591 -52.16 13.97 -23.39
C LEU A 591 -53.15 15.13 -23.51
N LEU A 592 -54.39 14.91 -23.08
CA LEU A 592 -55.42 15.95 -23.09
C LEU A 592 -55.02 17.16 -22.24
N TYR A 593 -54.44 16.92 -21.06
CA TYR A 593 -53.94 18.00 -20.20
C TYR A 593 -52.79 18.79 -20.85
N LEU A 594 -51.80 18.10 -21.42
CA LEU A 594 -50.65 18.71 -22.08
C LEU A 594 -51.06 19.52 -23.32
N TYR A 595 -51.88 18.94 -24.20
CA TYR A 595 -52.34 19.61 -25.41
C TYR A 595 -53.27 20.81 -25.11
N GLU A 596 -54.11 20.72 -24.08
CA GLU A 596 -54.95 21.85 -23.62
C GLU A 596 -54.10 23.03 -23.13
N LYS A 597 -53.02 22.76 -22.39
CA LYS A 597 -52.10 23.79 -21.88
C LYS A 597 -51.23 24.41 -22.97
N LEU A 598 -50.78 23.62 -23.94
CA LEU A 598 -49.98 24.08 -25.08
C LEU A 598 -50.79 24.82 -26.14
N LYS A 599 -52.12 24.89 -25.99
CA LYS A 599 -53.05 25.47 -26.98
C LYS A 599 -52.99 24.76 -28.34
N LEU A 600 -52.57 23.50 -28.35
CA LEU A 600 -52.51 22.61 -29.52
C LEU A 600 -53.88 21.98 -29.75
N TYR A 601 -54.85 22.81 -30.11
CA TYR A 601 -56.26 22.43 -30.12
C TYR A 601 -56.62 21.45 -31.24
N LYS A 602 -55.84 21.41 -32.33
CA LYS A 602 -56.07 20.49 -33.46
C LYS A 602 -55.69 19.05 -33.09
N GLU A 603 -54.64 18.91 -32.29
CA GLU A 603 -54.11 17.64 -31.78
C GLU A 603 -55.05 17.05 -30.71
N VAL A 604 -55.62 17.90 -29.84
CA VAL A 604 -56.71 17.49 -28.92
C VAL A 604 -57.88 16.90 -29.70
N ILE A 605 -58.31 17.59 -30.76
CA ILE A 605 -59.42 17.17 -31.61
C ILE A 605 -59.09 15.84 -32.31
N ALA A 606 -57.89 15.70 -32.87
CA ALA A 606 -57.43 14.47 -33.49
C ALA A 606 -57.44 13.28 -32.51
N CYS A 607 -57.05 13.48 -31.25
CA CYS A 607 -57.09 12.45 -30.22
C CYS A 607 -58.53 11.99 -29.92
N TYR A 608 -59.48 12.91 -29.81
CA TYR A 608 -60.89 12.59 -29.61
C TYR A 608 -61.51 11.91 -30.84
N MET A 609 -61.16 12.38 -32.05
CA MET A 609 -61.57 11.79 -33.33
C MET A 609 -61.10 10.33 -33.46
N GLN A 610 -59.84 10.03 -33.13
CA GLN A 610 -59.32 8.65 -33.14
C GLN A 610 -60.03 7.72 -32.14
N SER A 611 -60.55 8.27 -31.04
CA SER A 611 -61.27 7.51 -30.01
C SER A 611 -62.78 7.34 -30.26
N HIS A 612 -63.33 7.94 -31.32
CA HIS A 612 -64.78 8.00 -31.60
C HIS A 612 -65.64 8.54 -30.44
N ASP A 613 -65.08 9.36 -29.55
CA ASP A 613 -65.82 10.00 -28.45
C ASP A 613 -66.45 11.32 -28.93
N HIS A 614 -67.66 11.22 -29.51
CA HIS A 614 -68.36 12.34 -30.11
C HIS A 614 -68.87 13.37 -29.09
N GLU A 615 -69.24 12.94 -27.88
CA GLU A 615 -69.71 13.85 -26.82
C GLU A 615 -68.55 14.63 -26.18
N GLY A 616 -67.43 13.95 -25.88
CA GLY A 616 -66.22 14.58 -25.35
C GLY A 616 -65.61 15.59 -26.32
N LEU A 617 -65.62 15.27 -27.62
CA LEU A 617 -65.15 16.14 -28.69
C LEU A 617 -65.93 17.46 -28.77
N ILE A 618 -67.27 17.40 -28.68
CA ILE A 618 -68.13 18.60 -28.68
C ILE A 618 -67.95 19.41 -27.40
N ALA A 619 -67.86 18.76 -26.24
CA ALA A 619 -67.60 19.44 -24.97
C ALA A 619 -66.24 20.17 -24.98
N CYS A 620 -65.23 19.56 -25.61
CA CYS A 620 -63.91 20.15 -25.79
C CYS A 620 -63.96 21.38 -26.71
N CYS A 621 -64.63 21.27 -27.87
CA CYS A 621 -64.80 22.39 -28.80
C CYS A 621 -65.64 23.54 -28.19
N LYS A 622 -66.62 23.25 -27.34
CA LYS A 622 -67.36 24.28 -26.59
C LYS A 622 -66.48 25.07 -25.63
N ARG A 623 -65.48 24.41 -25.04
CA ARG A 623 -64.55 25.03 -24.08
C ARG A 623 -63.44 25.82 -24.79
N LEU A 624 -62.96 25.32 -25.93
CA LEU A 624 -61.78 25.81 -26.63
C LEU A 624 -62.06 26.64 -27.89
N GLY A 625 -63.28 26.58 -28.43
CA GLY A 625 -63.70 27.28 -29.65
C GLY A 625 -64.49 28.58 -29.41
N ASP A 626 -64.61 29.06 -28.17
CA ASP A 626 -65.29 30.32 -27.86
C ASP A 626 -64.37 31.52 -28.11
N SER A 627 -64.68 32.27 -29.19
CA SER A 627 -63.98 33.50 -29.60
C SER A 627 -63.87 34.52 -28.46
N GLY A 628 -64.86 34.59 -27.56
CA GLY A 628 -64.88 35.50 -26.41
C GLY A 628 -63.85 35.19 -25.31
N LYS A 629 -63.22 34.01 -25.32
CA LYS A 629 -62.22 33.57 -24.33
C LYS A 629 -60.82 33.35 -24.92
N GLY A 630 -60.60 33.78 -26.16
CA GLY A 630 -59.32 33.60 -26.87
C GLY A 630 -59.12 32.21 -27.49
N GLY A 631 -60.21 31.49 -27.77
CA GLY A 631 -60.21 30.21 -28.48
C GLY A 631 -60.10 30.35 -30.01
N ASP A 632 -59.89 29.24 -30.72
CA ASP A 632 -59.78 29.20 -32.19
C ASP A 632 -61.12 28.77 -32.83
N PRO A 633 -61.83 29.67 -33.55
CA PRO A 633 -63.09 29.32 -34.22
C PRO A 633 -62.93 28.31 -35.37
N SER A 634 -61.72 28.13 -35.93
CA SER A 634 -61.49 27.19 -37.02
C SER A 634 -61.68 25.72 -36.61
N LEU A 635 -61.64 25.42 -35.31
CA LEU A 635 -61.90 24.10 -34.76
C LEU A 635 -63.29 23.56 -35.10
N TRP A 636 -64.29 24.44 -35.19
CA TRP A 636 -65.65 24.05 -35.62
C TRP A 636 -65.70 23.64 -37.09
N SER A 637 -64.82 24.19 -37.93
CA SER A 637 -64.72 23.83 -39.35
C SER A 637 -64.04 22.47 -39.55
N ASP A 638 -62.98 22.18 -38.79
CA ASP A 638 -62.29 20.89 -38.80
C ASP A 638 -63.19 19.77 -38.27
N LEU A 639 -63.98 20.08 -37.24
CA LEU A 639 -64.98 19.17 -36.68
C LEU A 639 -66.10 18.84 -37.69
N LEU A 640 -66.57 19.84 -38.44
CA LEU A 640 -67.57 19.64 -39.51
C LEU A 640 -67.02 18.76 -40.65
N ASN A 641 -65.76 18.94 -41.03
CA ASN A 641 -65.10 18.10 -42.04
C ASN A 641 -65.04 16.62 -41.60
N TYR A 642 -64.68 16.36 -40.35
CA TYR A 642 -64.67 15.00 -39.79
C TYR A 642 -66.04 14.33 -39.81
N PHE A 643 -67.09 15.01 -39.31
CA PHE A 643 -68.45 14.46 -39.36
C PHE A 643 -69.01 14.34 -40.79
N GLY A 644 -68.49 15.14 -41.73
CA GLY A 644 -68.77 15.03 -43.16
C GLY A 644 -68.05 13.85 -43.85
N GLU A 645 -66.98 13.33 -43.28
CA GLU A 645 -66.23 12.17 -43.80
C GLU A 645 -66.54 10.86 -43.06
N LEU A 646 -67.10 10.93 -41.85
CA LEU A 646 -67.57 9.76 -41.12
C LEU A 646 -68.70 9.06 -41.86
N GLY A 647 -68.70 7.72 -41.87
CA GLY A 647 -69.78 6.91 -42.46
C GLY A 647 -70.94 6.63 -41.50
N GLU A 648 -71.12 7.42 -40.45
CA GLU A 648 -72.06 7.17 -39.35
C GLU A 648 -73.18 8.23 -39.29
N ASP A 649 -74.31 7.89 -38.65
CA ASP A 649 -75.43 8.81 -38.44
C ASP A 649 -75.17 9.72 -37.23
N CYS A 650 -74.48 10.84 -37.47
CA CYS A 650 -74.17 11.87 -36.47
C CYS A 650 -75.13 13.08 -36.55
N SER A 651 -76.41 12.82 -36.82
CA SER A 651 -77.42 13.87 -37.07
C SER A 651 -77.63 14.85 -35.90
N ARG A 652 -77.37 14.44 -34.65
CA ARG A 652 -77.57 15.27 -33.44
C ARG A 652 -76.38 16.20 -33.22
N GLU A 653 -75.18 15.64 -33.34
CA GLU A 653 -73.88 16.27 -33.19
C GLU A 653 -73.68 17.33 -34.28
N VAL A 654 -74.02 17.00 -35.53
CA VAL A 654 -73.94 17.93 -36.67
C VAL A 654 -74.90 19.11 -36.49
N LYS A 655 -76.13 18.90 -35.97
CA LYS A 655 -77.05 20.02 -35.67
C LYS A 655 -76.47 20.98 -34.64
N GLU A 656 -75.84 20.45 -33.61
CA GLU A 656 -75.24 21.25 -32.55
C GLU A 656 -74.03 22.05 -33.08
N ILE A 657 -73.19 21.44 -33.92
CA ILE A 657 -72.06 22.11 -34.59
C ILE A 657 -72.55 23.21 -35.54
N LEU A 658 -73.58 22.94 -36.34
CA LEU A 658 -74.16 23.93 -37.26
C LEU A 658 -74.70 25.16 -36.54
N MET A 659 -75.20 25.02 -35.30
CA MET A 659 -75.60 26.17 -34.48
C MET A 659 -74.41 27.06 -34.10
N TYR A 660 -73.25 26.49 -33.77
CA TYR A 660 -72.05 27.26 -33.44
C TYR A 660 -71.43 27.91 -34.68
N ILE A 661 -71.41 27.21 -35.81
CA ILE A 661 -70.97 27.76 -37.10
C ILE A 661 -71.90 28.90 -37.56
N GLU A 662 -73.22 28.77 -37.32
CA GLU A 662 -74.23 29.81 -37.59
C GLU A 662 -74.01 31.04 -36.70
N ARG A 663 -73.75 30.85 -35.40
CA ARG A 663 -73.56 31.93 -34.42
C ARG A 663 -72.33 32.78 -34.70
N ASP A 664 -71.20 32.12 -35.01
CA ASP A 664 -69.89 32.78 -35.12
C ASP A 664 -69.49 33.05 -36.59
N ASP A 665 -70.41 32.81 -37.55
CA ASP A 665 -70.26 33.00 -39.02
C ASP A 665 -68.96 32.43 -39.61
N ILE A 666 -68.62 31.20 -39.23
CA ILE A 666 -67.28 30.63 -39.46
C ILE A 666 -67.09 30.17 -40.91
N LEU A 667 -68.12 29.63 -41.55
CA LEU A 667 -68.04 29.04 -42.90
C LEU A 667 -69.21 29.46 -43.82
N PRO A 668 -68.94 29.72 -45.11
CA PRO A 668 -69.97 29.91 -46.13
C PRO A 668 -70.88 28.67 -46.28
N PRO A 669 -72.19 28.85 -46.55
CA PRO A 669 -73.16 27.76 -46.62
C PRO A 669 -72.84 26.71 -47.68
N ILE A 670 -72.21 27.13 -48.77
CA ILE A 670 -71.83 26.24 -49.87
C ILE A 670 -70.70 25.28 -49.47
N ILE A 671 -69.78 25.73 -48.61
CA ILE A 671 -68.67 24.91 -48.11
C ILE A 671 -69.23 23.89 -47.11
N VAL A 672 -70.13 24.33 -46.22
CA VAL A 672 -70.83 23.45 -45.28
C VAL A 672 -71.59 22.34 -46.02
N LEU A 673 -72.30 22.68 -47.10
CA LEU A 673 -73.02 21.71 -47.94
C LEU A 673 -72.08 20.75 -48.66
N GLN A 674 -71.01 21.26 -49.24
CA GLN A 674 -70.03 20.44 -49.96
C GLN A 674 -69.34 19.45 -49.02
N THR A 675 -69.02 19.87 -47.79
CA THR A 675 -68.43 19.02 -46.77
C THR A 675 -69.39 17.93 -46.30
N LEU A 676 -70.63 18.30 -45.91
CA LEU A 676 -71.60 17.33 -45.40
C LEU A 676 -72.15 16.38 -46.48
N SER A 677 -72.10 16.78 -47.75
CA SER A 677 -72.52 15.93 -48.89
C SER A 677 -71.64 14.69 -49.09
N ARG A 678 -70.45 14.66 -48.48
CA ARG A 678 -69.52 13.52 -48.56
C ARG A 678 -69.94 12.35 -47.67
N ASN A 679 -70.78 12.59 -46.66
CA ASN A 679 -71.28 11.55 -45.77
C ASN A 679 -72.59 10.95 -46.33
N PRO A 680 -72.61 9.65 -46.69
CA PRO A 680 -73.79 8.99 -47.27
C PRO A 680 -74.93 8.73 -46.27
N CYS A 681 -74.66 8.83 -44.96
CA CYS A 681 -75.61 8.53 -43.89
C CYS A 681 -76.39 9.75 -43.38
N LEU A 682 -75.96 10.97 -43.73
CA LEU A 682 -76.64 12.20 -43.32
C LEU A 682 -77.84 12.50 -44.22
N SER A 683 -79.01 12.65 -43.59
CA SER A 683 -80.24 13.03 -44.29
C SER A 683 -80.31 14.56 -44.50
N LEU A 684 -80.85 14.97 -45.66
CA LEU A 684 -80.99 16.39 -46.02
C LEU A 684 -81.86 17.19 -45.01
N SER A 685 -82.68 16.50 -44.20
CA SER A 685 -83.43 17.09 -43.08
C SER A 685 -82.57 17.69 -41.97
N VAL A 686 -81.33 17.25 -41.80
CA VAL A 686 -80.42 17.77 -40.76
C VAL A 686 -79.96 19.19 -41.09
N ILE A 687 -79.75 19.47 -42.38
CA ILE A 687 -79.15 20.71 -42.88
C ILE A 687 -80.22 21.69 -43.39
N LYS A 688 -81.43 21.20 -43.74
CA LYS A 688 -82.53 22.01 -44.29
C LYS A 688 -82.82 23.27 -43.47
N ASP A 689 -82.89 23.14 -42.15
CA ASP A 689 -83.21 24.27 -41.26
C ASP A 689 -82.07 25.30 -41.21
N TYR A 690 -80.81 24.86 -41.25
CA TYR A 690 -79.64 25.73 -41.33
C TYR A 690 -79.60 26.49 -42.66
N ILE A 691 -79.78 25.80 -43.79
CA ILE A 691 -79.78 26.42 -45.13
C ILE A 691 -80.93 27.42 -45.25
N ALA A 692 -82.13 27.07 -44.77
CA ALA A 692 -83.29 27.96 -44.82
C ALA A 692 -83.01 29.26 -44.06
N ARG A 693 -82.49 29.18 -42.83
CA ARG A 693 -82.15 30.37 -42.03
C ARG A 693 -81.05 31.19 -42.66
N LYS A 694 -79.98 30.55 -43.15
CA LYS A 694 -78.83 31.26 -43.72
C LYS A 694 -79.12 31.87 -45.09
N LEU A 695 -79.91 31.21 -45.95
CA LEU A 695 -80.42 31.81 -47.19
C LEU A 695 -81.37 32.97 -46.90
N GLU A 696 -82.17 32.92 -45.84
CA GLU A 696 -83.02 34.05 -45.46
C GLU A 696 -82.18 35.23 -44.98
N GLN A 697 -81.11 34.98 -44.23
CA GLN A 697 -80.15 36.00 -43.79
C GLN A 697 -79.40 36.62 -44.99
N GLU A 698 -78.85 35.81 -45.90
CA GLU A 698 -78.21 36.26 -47.13
C GLU A 698 -79.20 37.02 -48.04
N SER A 699 -80.44 36.56 -48.15
CA SER A 699 -81.48 37.27 -48.92
C SER A 699 -81.80 38.63 -48.32
N LYS A 700 -81.82 38.76 -46.99
CA LYS A 700 -81.97 40.05 -46.31
C LYS A 700 -80.79 40.97 -46.57
N LEU A 701 -79.56 40.46 -46.50
CA LEU A 701 -78.34 41.22 -46.83
C LEU A 701 -78.34 41.68 -48.29
N ILE A 702 -78.68 40.79 -49.24
CA ILE A 702 -78.80 41.13 -50.67
C ILE A 702 -79.86 42.20 -50.90
N GLU A 703 -80.99 42.13 -50.18
CA GLU A 703 -82.07 43.13 -50.30
C GLU A 703 -81.68 44.49 -49.68
N GLU A 704 -80.86 44.49 -48.62
CA GLU A 704 -80.25 45.69 -48.06
C GLU A 704 -79.20 46.29 -49.01
N ASP A 705 -78.33 45.47 -49.59
CA ASP A 705 -77.35 45.88 -50.59
C ASP A 705 -78.02 46.38 -51.87
N ARG A 706 -79.11 45.75 -52.34
CA ARG A 706 -79.91 46.25 -53.47
C ARG A 706 -80.53 47.60 -53.15
N ARG A 707 -81.10 47.78 -51.94
CA ARG A 707 -81.59 49.09 -51.50
C ARG A 707 -80.48 50.13 -51.44
N ALA A 708 -79.27 49.74 -51.01
CA ALA A 708 -78.11 50.63 -51.04
C ALA A 708 -77.68 50.97 -52.47
N ILE A 709 -77.63 50.00 -53.38
CA ILE A 709 -77.29 50.20 -54.80
C ILE A 709 -78.32 51.10 -55.50
N GLU A 710 -79.62 50.90 -55.27
CA GLU A 710 -80.66 51.78 -55.79
C GLU A 710 -80.48 53.22 -55.27
N LYS A 711 -80.21 53.37 -53.98
CA LYS A 711 -79.88 54.66 -53.38
C LYS A 711 -78.65 55.30 -54.04
N TYR A 712 -77.60 54.53 -54.31
CA TYR A 712 -76.41 55.01 -55.02
C TYR A 712 -76.66 55.31 -56.51
N GLN A 713 -77.49 54.54 -57.20
CA GLN A 713 -77.84 54.78 -58.61
C GLN A 713 -78.70 56.04 -58.78
N VAL A 714 -79.62 56.30 -57.85
CA VAL A 714 -80.37 57.57 -57.80
C VAL A 714 -79.41 58.74 -57.61
N TRP A 715 -78.40 58.61 -56.75
CA TRP A 715 -77.33 59.61 -56.60
C TRP A 715 -76.52 59.82 -57.89
N VAL A 716 -76.19 58.75 -58.62
CA VAL A 716 -75.44 58.82 -59.89
C VAL A 716 -76.29 59.43 -61.02
N LEU A 717 -77.59 59.17 -61.06
CA LEU A 717 -78.52 59.80 -62.02
C LEU A 717 -78.75 61.28 -61.73
N TYR A 718 -78.77 61.69 -60.46
CA TYR A 718 -78.76 63.11 -60.07
C TYR A 718 -77.50 63.84 -60.54
N PHE A 719 -76.35 63.15 -60.60
CA PHE A 719 -75.11 63.72 -61.13
C PHE A 719 -75.06 63.82 -62.67
N LYS A 720 -75.77 62.96 -63.41
CA LYS A 720 -75.78 62.97 -64.89
C LYS A 720 -76.63 64.09 -65.53
N HIS A 721 -77.42 64.83 -64.76
CA HIS A 721 -78.22 65.96 -65.25
C HIS A 721 -77.56 67.35 -65.11
N ILE A 722 -76.29 67.42 -64.72
CA ILE A 722 -75.49 68.64 -64.83
C ILE A 722 -74.67 68.56 -66.12
N VAL A 723 -75.29 68.96 -67.22
CA VAL A 723 -74.61 69.46 -68.42
C VAL A 723 -75.08 70.89 -68.61
N ILE A 724 -74.23 71.88 -68.34
CA ILE A 724 -74.27 73.21 -68.98
C ILE A 724 -72.84 73.76 -69.14
N ILE A 725 -72.51 74.00 -70.42
CA ILE A 725 -71.37 74.67 -71.08
C ILE A 725 -70.02 73.95 -71.03
#